data_AF-A0A1V1PEJ0-F1
#
_entry.id   AF-A0A1V1PEJ0-F1
#
_cell.length_a   1.000
_cell.length_b   1.000
_cell.length_c   1.000
_cell.angle_alpha   90.00
_cell.angle_beta   90.00
_cell.angle_gamma   90.00
#
_symmetry.space_group_name_H-M   'P 1'
#
loop_
_entity.id
_entity.type
_entity.pdbx_description
1 polymer ?
#
loop_
_entity_poly.entity_id
_entity_poly.type
_entity_poly.pdbx_seq_one_letter_code
_entity_poly.pdbx_strand_id
1 'polypeptide(L)'
;MGTIFVCILLGSNHSIADDALFQKGVNLYQKGELKQSGLIFKELLEQMDIHDNVVKYVEVVTYLGNIYQDLGYHQRSIELIEPVLHDVEKTEHKVAHVRLLSQLGDLHFSLGQMGKVIDYFLKAVEEAKKTENSELIASVYNNVANALAVDKDYKTAGFLFEEALVQLEKSTDDDLRATILINLLRLEYAQKNYKTVVANLEGVILQIAAMKDSHQKVNNLISISLFIKSLRQQLNLQNDTTLQKSMFVALSNAQVIAQELSDHRNASYANGYMAQLYENEKRYAEALRLTRSAVFHAELCNAPEALYLWQWQLGRLFKAQGKVDQAQKAYNKSIQTLNPIRQELFIGYRTKQDFFNTNVKPVYLGLAELILDKAESVQDPVQKEKYLMEARNTMETLKTAELEDFFKDECVAAKSTNDNKLVRSPEHTAILYPITLKSKLAILVTLPNEMHYVAVPLDLSELSEKILTYRKKLQTRPNNRFLYDSMQIYDWVIRPVEDKLKENDVTTLVIAPDGVLRLIPFSTLYDSELFLIQKYAISTIPAISLTDASPMDKENCEILLGGLAEGRQGFSPLPSVPAELRDIKKIMSSKILIKDKVFTIPNITETFKNNEYSIVHIATHGVFGGAPETSFLLTYESKLNMNLLEQLIGLSKYRKQKVELLTLSACQTALGNERAAMGLAGVAVKAGVKGVIATLWFVDDECTSIAIREFYRQLRKPELTKAQAMQNVQKILIGQRRYWHPLYWAPFLVIGNWM
;
A
#
# COMPACT_ATOMS: atom_id res chain seq x y z
N MET A 1 -83.31 11.10 -15.74
CA MET A 1 -82.81 10.61 -14.44
C MET A 1 -81.30 10.51 -14.54
N GLY A 2 -80.59 11.03 -13.54
CA GLY A 2 -79.13 11.30 -13.52
C GLY A 2 -78.25 10.08 -13.80
N THR A 3 -77.08 10.27 -14.40
CA THR A 3 -75.80 10.68 -13.77
C THR A 3 -75.30 9.64 -12.76
N ILE A 4 -74.15 9.02 -13.06
CA ILE A 4 -72.95 8.86 -12.23
C ILE A 4 -71.97 8.02 -13.06
N PHE A 5 -71.00 8.68 -13.69
CA PHE A 5 -69.76 8.03 -14.12
C PHE A 5 -68.70 8.51 -13.15
N VAL A 6 -68.22 7.60 -12.31
CA VAL A 6 -67.19 7.82 -11.32
C VAL A 6 -65.86 7.97 -12.06
N CYS A 7 -65.35 9.19 -12.20
CA CYS A 7 -63.94 9.42 -12.46
C CYS A 7 -63.17 9.11 -11.17
N ILE A 8 -62.61 7.90 -11.06
CA ILE A 8 -61.64 7.59 -10.03
C ILE A 8 -60.32 8.28 -10.42
N LEU A 9 -59.96 9.29 -9.63
CA LEU A 9 -58.62 9.86 -9.52
C LEU A 9 -57.62 8.74 -9.19
N LEU A 10 -57.00 8.14 -10.20
CA LEU A 10 -55.88 7.18 -10.00
C LEU A 10 -54.51 7.88 -9.98
N GLY A 11 -54.43 9.19 -10.25
CA GLY A 11 -53.18 9.95 -10.25
C GLY A 11 -52.71 10.47 -8.89
N SER A 12 -53.57 10.49 -7.86
CA SER A 12 -53.25 11.14 -6.57
C SER A 12 -52.83 10.19 -5.44
N ASN A 13 -53.07 8.89 -5.57
CA ASN A 13 -52.70 7.91 -4.53
C ASN A 13 -51.26 7.40 -4.67
N HIS A 14 -50.68 7.40 -5.87
CA HIS A 14 -49.28 7.00 -6.08
C HIS A 14 -48.31 8.02 -5.47
N SER A 15 -48.49 9.33 -5.73
CA SER A 15 -47.54 10.34 -5.24
C SER A 15 -47.46 10.43 -3.70
N ILE A 16 -48.57 10.20 -2.99
CA ILE A 16 -48.61 10.22 -1.52
C ILE A 16 -47.90 8.99 -0.94
N ALA A 17 -48.06 7.82 -1.57
CA ALA A 17 -47.38 6.60 -1.16
C ALA A 17 -45.86 6.71 -1.41
N ASP A 18 -45.47 7.27 -2.55
CA ASP A 18 -44.07 7.51 -2.92
C ASP A 18 -43.39 8.50 -1.97
N ASP A 19 -44.07 9.58 -1.59
CA ASP A 19 -43.54 10.54 -0.61
C ASP A 19 -43.41 9.94 0.79
N ALA A 20 -44.37 9.12 1.22
CA ALA A 20 -44.28 8.41 2.50
C ALA A 20 -43.11 7.41 2.51
N LEU A 21 -42.93 6.68 1.40
CA LEU A 21 -41.84 5.71 1.24
C LEU A 21 -40.48 6.40 1.19
N PHE A 22 -40.39 7.52 0.47
CA PHE A 22 -39.21 8.38 0.45
C PHE A 22 -38.83 8.89 1.84
N GLN A 23 -39.79 9.47 2.59
CA GLN A 23 -39.54 9.97 3.94
C GLN A 23 -39.14 8.85 4.90
N LYS A 24 -39.71 7.65 4.73
CA LYS A 24 -39.27 6.46 5.47
C LYS A 24 -37.82 6.10 5.14
N GLY A 25 -37.43 6.11 3.87
CA GLY A 25 -36.06 5.88 3.41
C GLY A 25 -35.07 6.89 4.00
N VAL A 26 -35.41 8.19 3.96
CA VAL A 26 -34.60 9.27 4.54
C VAL A 26 -34.47 9.14 6.06
N ASN A 27 -35.57 8.82 6.77
CA ASN A 27 -35.55 8.62 8.22
C ASN A 27 -34.63 7.45 8.61
N LEU A 28 -34.71 6.33 7.88
CA LEU A 28 -33.81 5.19 8.07
C LEU A 28 -32.35 5.57 7.80
N TYR A 29 -32.09 6.37 6.75
CA TYR A 29 -30.74 6.88 6.44
C TYR A 29 -30.19 7.74 7.60
N GLN A 30 -30.99 8.68 8.10
CA GLN A 30 -30.62 9.57 9.21
C GLN A 30 -30.40 8.83 10.54
N LYS A 31 -31.00 7.65 10.70
CA LYS A 31 -30.77 6.73 11.82
C LYS A 31 -29.59 5.78 11.62
N GLY A 32 -28.95 5.79 10.45
CA GLY A 32 -27.85 4.88 10.11
C GLY A 32 -28.31 3.47 9.71
N GLU A 33 -29.61 3.25 9.46
CA GLU A 33 -30.17 1.98 8.99
C GLU A 33 -29.97 1.81 7.47
N LEU A 34 -28.72 1.95 7.00
CA LEU A 34 -28.35 2.10 5.59
C LEU A 34 -28.87 0.97 4.70
N LYS A 35 -28.84 -0.29 5.16
CA LYS A 35 -29.34 -1.43 4.39
C LYS A 35 -30.84 -1.36 4.16
N GLN A 36 -31.61 -1.07 5.21
CA GLN A 36 -33.06 -0.95 5.08
C GLN A 36 -33.44 0.27 4.26
N SER A 37 -32.76 1.41 4.50
CA SER A 37 -32.90 2.62 3.70
C SER A 37 -32.64 2.34 2.21
N GLY A 38 -31.56 1.62 1.89
CA GLY A 38 -31.22 1.26 0.52
C GLY A 38 -32.24 0.33 -0.14
N LEU A 39 -32.84 -0.61 0.61
CA LEU A 39 -33.93 -1.44 0.10
C LEU A 39 -35.17 -0.60 -0.23
N ILE A 40 -35.53 0.35 0.65
CA ILE A 40 -36.67 1.26 0.46
C ILE A 40 -36.44 2.16 -0.77
N PHE A 41 -35.25 2.75 -0.92
CA PHE A 41 -34.96 3.58 -2.09
C PHE A 41 -34.89 2.78 -3.38
N LYS A 42 -34.42 1.53 -3.34
CA LYS A 42 -34.44 0.65 -4.50
C LYS A 42 -35.87 0.29 -4.91
N GLU A 43 -36.72 -0.08 -3.95
CA GLU A 43 -38.14 -0.36 -4.18
C GLU A 43 -38.87 0.85 -4.78
N LEU A 44 -38.59 2.04 -4.24
CA LEU A 44 -39.14 3.29 -4.75
C LEU A 44 -38.68 3.56 -6.19
N LEU A 45 -37.39 3.35 -6.49
CA LEU A 45 -36.83 3.57 -7.83
C LEU A 45 -37.43 2.62 -8.88
N GLU A 46 -37.77 1.39 -8.50
CA GLU A 46 -38.44 0.41 -9.38
C GLU A 46 -39.86 0.83 -9.78
N GLN A 47 -40.47 1.76 -9.02
CA GLN A 47 -41.84 2.26 -9.24
C GLN A 47 -41.87 3.65 -9.92
N MET A 48 -40.72 4.28 -10.12
CA MET A 48 -40.61 5.63 -10.68
C MET A 48 -40.11 5.62 -12.13
N ASP A 49 -40.67 6.50 -12.95
CA ASP A 49 -40.08 6.90 -14.23
C ASP A 49 -39.36 8.26 -14.06
N ILE A 50 -38.16 8.38 -14.62
CA ILE A 50 -37.39 9.62 -14.57
C ILE A 50 -38.13 10.78 -15.24
N HIS A 51 -38.94 10.50 -16.27
CA HIS A 51 -39.68 11.50 -17.02
C HIS A 51 -40.88 12.09 -16.26
N ASP A 52 -41.39 11.39 -15.24
CA ASP A 52 -42.52 11.85 -14.43
C ASP A 52 -42.10 12.93 -13.42
N ASN A 53 -40.94 12.76 -12.78
CA ASN A 53 -40.39 13.74 -11.84
C ASN A 53 -38.86 13.58 -11.70
N VAL A 54 -38.13 14.26 -12.59
CA VAL A 54 -36.65 14.23 -12.63
C VAL A 54 -36.02 14.58 -11.29
N VAL A 55 -36.56 15.59 -10.59
CA VAL A 55 -35.98 16.07 -9.32
C VAL A 55 -36.06 14.99 -8.24
N LYS A 56 -37.24 14.40 -8.07
CA LYS A 56 -37.46 13.34 -7.06
C LYS A 56 -36.70 12.07 -7.42
N TYR A 57 -36.70 11.69 -8.70
CA TYR A 57 -35.97 10.53 -9.19
C TYR A 57 -34.47 10.64 -8.86
N VAL A 58 -33.87 11.80 -9.20
CA VAL A 58 -32.46 12.07 -8.91
C VAL A 58 -32.17 12.13 -7.41
N GLU A 59 -33.10 12.62 -6.60
CA GLU A 59 -32.97 12.60 -5.14
C GLU A 59 -32.89 11.16 -4.61
N VAL A 60 -33.77 10.25 -5.06
CA VAL A 60 -33.74 8.82 -4.71
C VAL A 60 -32.43 8.17 -5.17
N VAL A 61 -32.02 8.41 -6.41
CA VAL A 61 -30.74 7.92 -6.96
C VAL A 61 -29.55 8.41 -6.14
N THR A 62 -29.57 9.69 -5.71
CA THR A 62 -28.49 10.26 -4.90
C THR A 62 -28.40 9.56 -3.54
N TYR A 63 -29.53 9.38 -2.84
CA TYR A 63 -29.55 8.66 -1.57
C TYR A 63 -29.07 7.22 -1.70
N LEU A 64 -29.56 6.49 -2.70
CA LEU A 64 -29.16 5.11 -2.94
C LEU A 64 -27.67 5.01 -3.32
N GLY A 65 -27.18 5.93 -4.14
CA GLY A 65 -25.77 6.04 -4.52
C GLY A 65 -24.86 6.32 -3.33
N ASN A 66 -25.26 7.23 -2.43
CA ASN A 66 -24.54 7.52 -1.19
C ASN A 66 -24.55 6.31 -0.25
N ILE A 67 -25.68 5.60 -0.12
CA ILE A 67 -25.76 4.36 0.66
C ILE A 67 -24.81 3.29 0.10
N TYR A 68 -24.77 3.12 -1.22
CA TYR A 68 -23.81 2.21 -1.85
C TYR A 68 -22.37 2.64 -1.57
N GLN A 69 -22.04 3.92 -1.64
CA GLN A 69 -20.73 4.44 -1.29
C GLN A 69 -20.38 4.20 0.19
N ASP A 70 -21.30 4.50 1.11
CA ASP A 70 -21.13 4.31 2.56
C ASP A 70 -20.91 2.84 2.93
N LEU A 71 -21.54 1.93 2.17
CA LEU A 71 -21.39 0.48 2.28
C LEU A 71 -20.17 -0.08 1.50
N GLY A 72 -19.42 0.78 0.78
CA GLY A 72 -18.23 0.38 0.00
C GLY A 72 -18.51 -0.11 -1.43
N TYR A 73 -19.76 -0.14 -1.87
CA TYR A 73 -20.17 -0.55 -3.22
C TYR A 73 -19.99 0.56 -4.28
N HIS A 74 -18.78 1.11 -4.40
CA HIS A 74 -18.47 2.24 -5.28
C HIS A 74 -18.85 1.99 -6.75
N GLN A 75 -18.54 0.80 -7.28
CA GLN A 75 -18.85 0.44 -8.66
C GLN A 75 -20.35 0.36 -8.93
N ARG A 76 -21.13 -0.22 -8.00
CA ARG A 76 -22.60 -0.24 -8.10
C ARG A 76 -23.20 1.16 -8.05
N SER A 77 -22.58 2.06 -7.28
CA SER A 77 -22.99 3.47 -7.24
C SER A 77 -22.76 4.16 -8.58
N ILE A 78 -21.61 3.93 -9.23
CA ILE A 78 -21.33 4.43 -10.58
C ILE A 78 -22.33 3.88 -11.61
N GLU A 79 -22.56 2.56 -11.61
CA GLU A 79 -23.51 1.89 -12.52
C GLU A 79 -24.96 2.37 -12.34
N LEU A 80 -25.31 2.83 -11.13
CA LEU A 80 -26.60 3.44 -10.84
C LEU A 80 -26.69 4.89 -11.37
N ILE A 81 -25.64 5.69 -11.20
CA ILE A 81 -25.68 7.14 -11.44
C ILE A 81 -25.36 7.52 -12.89
N GLU A 82 -24.42 6.83 -13.53
CA GLU A 82 -23.90 7.18 -14.86
C GLU A 82 -24.98 7.18 -15.96
N PRO A 83 -25.91 6.20 -16.03
CA PRO A 83 -27.01 6.24 -16.98
C PRO A 83 -27.97 7.41 -16.73
N VAL A 84 -28.29 7.67 -15.46
CA VAL A 84 -29.23 8.72 -15.04
C VAL A 84 -28.68 10.11 -15.38
N LEU A 85 -27.36 10.31 -15.25
CA LEU A 85 -26.71 11.56 -15.64
C LEU A 85 -27.00 11.90 -17.11
N HIS A 86 -26.89 10.92 -18.01
CA HIS A 86 -27.09 11.14 -19.45
C HIS A 86 -28.54 11.47 -19.81
N ASP A 87 -29.51 10.93 -19.06
CA ASP A 87 -30.91 11.26 -19.26
C ASP A 87 -31.24 12.67 -18.74
N VAL A 88 -30.68 13.04 -17.58
CA VAL A 88 -30.86 14.39 -16.99
C VAL A 88 -30.18 15.47 -17.83
N GLU A 89 -29.04 15.18 -18.48
CA GLU A 89 -28.31 16.10 -19.37
C GLU A 89 -29.21 16.64 -20.51
N LYS A 90 -30.22 15.85 -20.93
CA LYS A 90 -31.18 16.23 -21.98
C LYS A 90 -32.35 17.09 -21.47
N THR A 91 -32.41 17.33 -20.17
CA THR A 91 -33.51 18.07 -19.51
C THR A 91 -33.06 19.47 -19.08
N GLU A 92 -34.01 20.33 -18.69
CA GLU A 92 -33.69 21.66 -18.16
C GLU A 92 -33.30 21.66 -16.65
N HIS A 93 -33.26 20.49 -16.00
CA HIS A 93 -33.05 20.34 -14.55
C HIS A 93 -31.57 20.41 -14.13
N LYS A 94 -30.95 21.58 -14.25
CA LYS A 94 -29.52 21.80 -13.94
C LYS A 94 -29.10 21.42 -12.51
N VAL A 95 -29.96 21.65 -11.52
CA VAL A 95 -29.68 21.26 -10.12
C VAL A 95 -29.47 19.75 -9.98
N ALA A 96 -30.30 18.97 -10.66
CA ALA A 96 -30.24 17.51 -10.65
C ALA A 96 -28.98 17.02 -11.38
N HIS A 97 -28.66 17.63 -12.52
CA HIS A 97 -27.45 17.32 -13.29
C HIS A 97 -26.16 17.57 -12.47
N VAL A 98 -26.04 18.75 -11.85
CA VAL A 98 -24.89 19.11 -11.00
C VAL A 98 -24.70 18.15 -9.84
N ARG A 99 -25.79 17.70 -9.21
CA ARG A 99 -25.74 16.74 -8.09
C ARG A 99 -25.12 15.41 -8.53
N LEU A 100 -25.56 14.87 -9.66
CA LEU A 100 -25.02 13.62 -10.21
C LEU A 100 -23.55 13.77 -10.66
N LEU A 101 -23.19 14.89 -11.30
CA LEU A 101 -21.80 15.20 -11.66
C LEU A 101 -20.90 15.24 -10.42
N SER A 102 -21.32 15.94 -9.37
CA SER A 102 -20.58 16.03 -8.12
C SER A 102 -20.40 14.67 -7.46
N GLN A 103 -21.44 13.84 -7.46
CA GLN A 103 -21.39 12.50 -6.86
C GLN A 103 -20.48 11.55 -7.65
N LEU A 104 -20.54 11.56 -8.99
CA LEU A 104 -19.60 10.79 -9.83
C LEU A 104 -18.16 11.27 -9.64
N GLY A 105 -17.96 12.58 -9.55
CA GLY A 105 -16.64 13.14 -9.23
C GLY A 105 -16.10 12.63 -7.90
N ASP A 106 -16.91 12.61 -6.84
CA ASP A 106 -16.52 12.07 -5.52
C ASP A 106 -16.29 10.56 -5.54
N LEU A 107 -17.11 9.79 -6.28
CA LEU A 107 -16.91 8.34 -6.47
C LEU A 107 -15.61 8.05 -7.22
N HIS A 108 -15.35 8.70 -8.34
CA HIS A 108 -14.09 8.55 -9.06
C HIS A 108 -12.89 9.04 -8.23
N PHE A 109 -13.08 10.05 -7.39
CA PHE A 109 -12.06 10.54 -6.47
C PHE A 109 -11.76 9.51 -5.38
N SER A 110 -12.80 8.88 -4.82
CA SER A 110 -12.62 7.77 -3.89
C SER A 110 -11.78 6.67 -4.54
N LEU A 111 -12.06 6.30 -5.79
CA LEU A 111 -11.36 5.28 -6.59
C LEU A 111 -9.95 5.70 -7.09
N GLY A 112 -9.50 6.92 -6.79
CA GLY A 112 -8.21 7.45 -7.25
C GLY A 112 -8.12 7.75 -8.76
N GLN A 113 -9.25 7.80 -9.47
CA GLN A 113 -9.31 7.99 -10.92
C GLN A 113 -9.24 9.48 -11.31
N MET A 114 -8.11 10.13 -11.01
CA MET A 114 -7.96 11.60 -11.07
C MET A 114 -8.32 12.24 -12.42
N GLY A 115 -8.11 11.55 -13.55
CA GLY A 115 -8.54 12.05 -14.86
C GLY A 115 -10.06 12.30 -14.92
N LYS A 116 -10.86 11.33 -14.48
CA LYS A 116 -12.32 11.46 -14.42
C LYS A 116 -12.77 12.46 -13.35
N VAL A 117 -12.04 12.55 -12.24
CA VAL A 117 -12.33 13.53 -11.16
C VAL A 117 -12.32 14.95 -11.70
N ILE A 118 -11.26 15.30 -12.42
CA ILE A 118 -11.10 16.64 -13.02
C ILE A 118 -12.25 16.91 -13.98
N ASP A 119 -12.57 15.97 -14.87
CA ASP A 119 -13.63 16.14 -15.87
C ASP A 119 -15.00 16.38 -15.22
N TYR A 120 -15.39 15.56 -14.23
CA TYR A 120 -16.68 15.69 -13.56
C TYR A 120 -16.77 16.94 -12.67
N PHE A 121 -15.72 17.26 -11.91
CA PHE A 121 -15.72 18.41 -11.00
C PHE A 121 -15.66 19.75 -11.73
N LEU A 122 -14.93 19.86 -12.85
CA LEU A 122 -14.93 21.09 -13.65
C LEU A 122 -16.33 21.40 -14.18
N LYS A 123 -17.02 20.40 -14.74
CA LYS A 123 -18.40 20.54 -15.21
C LYS A 123 -19.36 20.90 -14.07
N ALA A 124 -19.25 20.20 -12.93
CA ALA A 124 -20.09 20.45 -11.76
C ALA A 124 -19.96 21.90 -11.25
N VAL A 125 -18.74 22.44 -11.17
CA VAL A 125 -18.49 23.83 -10.71
C VAL A 125 -19.09 24.85 -11.67
N GLU A 126 -18.88 24.67 -12.98
CA GLU A 126 -19.38 25.60 -13.99
C GLU A 126 -20.91 25.69 -13.97
N GLU A 127 -21.58 24.55 -13.85
CA GLU A 127 -23.02 24.49 -13.82
C GLU A 127 -23.63 24.88 -12.47
N ALA A 128 -23.00 24.52 -11.35
CA ALA A 128 -23.48 24.88 -10.01
C ALA A 128 -23.64 26.39 -9.87
N LYS A 129 -22.68 27.17 -10.36
CA LYS A 129 -22.72 28.65 -10.36
C LYS A 129 -23.95 29.21 -11.09
N LYS A 130 -24.48 28.50 -12.09
CA LYS A 130 -25.65 28.91 -12.88
C LYS A 130 -26.98 28.56 -12.21
N THR A 131 -26.96 27.78 -11.11
CA THR A 131 -28.18 27.35 -10.40
C THR A 131 -28.63 28.32 -9.31
N GLU A 132 -27.74 29.22 -8.87
CA GLU A 132 -27.96 30.13 -7.72
C GLU A 132 -28.35 29.41 -6.40
N ASN A 133 -28.17 28.09 -6.33
CA ASN A 133 -28.43 27.31 -5.13
C ASN A 133 -27.16 27.26 -4.26
N SER A 134 -27.14 28.07 -3.20
CA SER A 134 -25.97 28.21 -2.32
C SER A 134 -25.52 26.91 -1.66
N GLU A 135 -26.43 26.04 -1.22
CA GLU A 135 -26.09 24.75 -0.59
C GLU A 135 -25.44 23.79 -1.59
N LEU A 136 -25.98 23.74 -2.82
CA LEU A 136 -25.40 22.94 -3.90
C LEU A 136 -24.01 23.45 -4.29
N ILE A 137 -23.83 24.76 -4.41
CA ILE A 137 -22.53 25.38 -4.70
C ILE A 137 -21.52 25.03 -3.59
N ALA A 138 -21.92 25.16 -2.32
CA ALA A 138 -21.06 24.81 -1.18
C ALA A 138 -20.64 23.34 -1.20
N SER A 139 -21.57 22.43 -1.49
CA SER A 139 -21.30 20.99 -1.58
C SER A 139 -20.31 20.65 -2.70
N VAL A 140 -20.52 21.23 -3.89
CA VAL A 140 -19.59 21.07 -5.03
C VAL A 140 -18.21 21.61 -4.69
N TYR A 141 -18.13 22.83 -4.13
CA TYR A 141 -16.85 23.43 -3.73
C TYR A 141 -16.11 22.59 -2.69
N ASN A 142 -16.82 22.04 -1.69
CA ASN A 142 -16.22 21.13 -0.72
C ASN A 142 -15.61 19.88 -1.39
N ASN A 143 -16.32 19.27 -2.35
CA ASN A 143 -15.83 18.08 -3.03
C ASN A 143 -14.61 18.37 -3.92
N VAL A 144 -14.65 19.45 -4.69
CA VAL A 144 -13.52 19.90 -5.51
C VAL A 144 -12.32 20.27 -4.64
N ALA A 145 -12.54 20.98 -3.54
CA ALA A 145 -11.49 21.37 -2.60
C ALA A 145 -10.81 20.14 -1.97
N ASN A 146 -11.56 19.09 -1.65
CA ASN A 146 -10.98 17.82 -1.17
C ASN A 146 -10.03 17.21 -2.23
N ALA A 147 -10.41 17.20 -3.50
CA ALA A 147 -9.55 16.70 -4.56
C ALA A 147 -8.30 17.55 -4.79
N LEU A 148 -8.43 18.88 -4.78
CA LEU A 148 -7.30 19.81 -4.90
C LEU A 148 -6.33 19.71 -3.72
N ALA A 149 -6.85 19.52 -2.50
CA ALA A 149 -6.01 19.31 -1.32
C ALA A 149 -5.14 18.06 -1.45
N VAL A 150 -5.68 17.00 -2.07
CA VAL A 150 -4.93 15.77 -2.37
C VAL A 150 -3.86 15.98 -3.44
N ASP A 151 -4.19 16.76 -4.48
CA ASP A 151 -3.23 17.17 -5.51
C ASP A 151 -2.20 18.21 -5.00
N LYS A 152 -2.30 18.60 -3.72
CA LYS A 152 -1.45 19.57 -3.02
C LYS A 152 -1.58 21.00 -3.52
N ASP A 153 -2.64 21.32 -4.28
CA ASP A 153 -3.05 22.69 -4.52
C ASP A 153 -3.82 23.24 -3.31
N TYR A 154 -3.08 23.43 -2.21
CA TYR A 154 -3.66 23.84 -0.94
C TYR A 154 -4.26 25.24 -0.97
N LYS A 155 -3.73 26.12 -1.82
CA LYS A 155 -4.19 27.51 -1.93
C LYS A 155 -5.58 27.55 -2.54
N THR A 156 -5.78 26.87 -3.66
CA THR A 156 -7.09 26.83 -4.33
C THR A 156 -8.09 26.03 -3.50
N ALA A 157 -7.66 24.92 -2.88
CA ALA A 157 -8.51 24.17 -1.96
C ALA A 157 -9.01 25.01 -0.78
N GLY A 158 -8.11 25.78 -0.13
CA GLY A 158 -8.46 26.67 0.98
C GLY A 158 -9.48 27.72 0.56
N PHE A 159 -9.24 28.39 -0.57
CA PHE A 159 -10.17 29.36 -1.13
C PHE A 159 -11.57 28.76 -1.37
N LEU A 160 -11.65 27.57 -1.98
CA LEU A 160 -12.94 26.93 -2.24
C LEU A 160 -13.68 26.51 -0.96
N PHE A 161 -12.97 26.07 0.09
CA PHE A 161 -13.60 25.78 1.37
C PHE A 161 -14.15 27.05 2.04
N GLU A 162 -13.39 28.16 2.00
CA GLU A 162 -13.84 29.45 2.54
C GLU A 162 -15.08 29.96 1.78
N GLU A 163 -15.04 29.92 0.45
CA GLU A 163 -16.19 30.27 -0.40
C GLU A 163 -17.40 29.37 -0.12
N ALA A 164 -17.19 28.07 0.13
CA ALA A 164 -18.26 27.17 0.50
C ALA A 164 -18.91 27.57 1.84
N LEU A 165 -18.13 28.02 2.83
CA LEU A 165 -18.67 28.54 4.09
C LEU A 165 -19.45 29.86 3.89
N VAL A 166 -18.98 30.73 3.00
CA VAL A 166 -19.70 31.98 2.64
C VAL A 166 -21.07 31.65 2.05
N GLN A 167 -21.15 30.68 1.14
CA GLN A 167 -22.44 30.22 0.59
C GLN A 167 -23.39 29.70 1.67
N LEU A 168 -22.86 29.15 2.77
CA LEU A 168 -23.65 28.63 3.88
C LEU A 168 -23.99 29.67 4.95
N GLU A 169 -23.57 30.94 4.86
CA GLU A 169 -23.80 31.94 5.93
C GLU A 169 -25.26 32.01 6.38
N LYS A 170 -26.21 31.90 5.44
CA LYS A 170 -27.67 31.94 5.69
C LYS A 170 -28.35 30.56 5.67
N SER A 171 -27.60 29.49 5.45
CA SER A 171 -28.13 28.11 5.40
C SER A 171 -28.24 27.50 6.79
N THR A 172 -29.23 26.62 6.95
CA THR A 172 -29.43 25.79 8.15
C THR A 172 -28.72 24.42 8.06
N ASP A 173 -27.93 24.18 7.01
CA ASP A 173 -27.16 22.94 6.83
C ASP A 173 -25.91 22.92 7.70
N ASP A 174 -26.11 22.63 8.99
CA ASP A 174 -25.03 22.50 9.97
C ASP A 174 -24.15 21.27 9.70
N ASP A 175 -24.66 20.26 8.99
CA ASP A 175 -23.96 19.02 8.64
C ASP A 175 -22.84 19.29 7.63
N LEU A 176 -23.16 19.97 6.53
CA LEU A 176 -22.18 20.35 5.51
C LEU A 176 -21.19 21.38 6.05
N ARG A 177 -21.67 22.36 6.84
CA ARG A 177 -20.83 23.36 7.49
C ARG A 177 -19.77 22.71 8.40
N ALA A 178 -20.17 21.77 9.25
CA ALA A 178 -19.24 21.02 10.09
C ALA A 178 -18.24 20.20 9.27
N THR A 179 -18.69 19.57 8.19
CA THR A 179 -17.82 18.79 7.28
C THR A 179 -16.73 19.66 6.66
N ILE A 180 -17.09 20.85 6.16
CA ILE A 180 -16.14 21.81 5.57
C ILE A 180 -15.12 22.28 6.59
N LEU A 181 -15.55 22.59 7.82
CA LEU A 181 -14.64 23.01 8.89
C LEU A 181 -13.63 21.93 9.29
N ILE A 182 -14.06 20.67 9.36
CA ILE A 182 -13.15 19.53 9.57
C ILE A 182 -12.15 19.42 8.40
N ASN A 183 -12.61 19.60 7.15
CA ASN A 183 -11.73 19.54 5.99
C ASN A 183 -10.72 20.72 5.97
N LEU A 184 -11.11 21.92 6.39
CA LEU A 184 -10.19 23.05 6.60
C LEU A 184 -9.13 22.75 7.65
N LEU A 185 -9.50 22.17 8.80
CA LEU A 185 -8.51 21.75 9.81
C LEU A 185 -7.51 20.73 9.23
N ARG A 186 -7.99 19.80 8.39
CA ARG A 186 -7.13 18.81 7.70
C ARG A 186 -6.22 19.47 6.66
N LEU A 187 -6.71 20.49 5.95
CA LEU A 187 -5.93 21.27 5.00
C LEU A 187 -4.80 22.03 5.70
N GLU A 188 -5.10 22.75 6.79
CA GLU A 188 -4.11 23.45 7.61
C GLU A 188 -3.08 22.49 8.20
N TYR A 189 -3.53 21.30 8.64
CA TYR A 189 -2.65 20.23 9.09
C TYR A 189 -1.70 19.75 7.98
N ALA A 190 -2.20 19.54 6.76
CA ALA A 190 -1.39 19.14 5.60
C ALA A 190 -0.35 20.21 5.21
N GLN A 191 -0.69 21.50 5.39
CA GLN A 191 0.22 22.64 5.24
C GLN A 191 1.22 22.81 6.40
N LYS A 192 1.10 22.00 7.47
CA LYS A 192 1.89 22.10 8.72
C LYS A 192 1.62 23.38 9.53
N ASN A 193 0.46 24.01 9.33
CA ASN A 193 0.01 25.19 10.08
C ASN A 193 -0.61 24.80 11.43
N TYR A 194 0.13 24.05 12.24
CA TYR A 194 -0.40 23.43 13.46
C TYR A 194 -0.93 24.43 14.50
N LYS A 195 -0.39 25.66 14.52
CA LYS A 195 -0.89 26.74 15.40
C LYS A 195 -2.33 27.11 15.05
N THR A 196 -2.62 27.29 13.77
CA THR A 196 -3.97 27.58 13.25
C THR A 196 -4.92 26.43 13.56
N VAL A 197 -4.46 25.19 13.36
CA VAL A 197 -5.23 23.98 13.70
C VAL A 197 -5.65 24.00 15.17
N VAL A 198 -4.70 24.20 16.10
CA VAL A 198 -4.99 24.18 17.54
C VAL A 198 -5.90 25.34 17.93
N ALA A 199 -5.72 26.53 17.35
CA ALA A 199 -6.56 27.70 17.65
C ALA A 199 -8.03 27.51 17.22
N ASN A 200 -8.28 26.82 16.11
CA ASN A 200 -9.62 26.66 15.56
C ASN A 200 -10.34 25.38 16.01
N LEU A 201 -9.59 24.39 16.52
CA LEU A 201 -10.11 23.07 16.85
C LEU A 201 -11.27 23.10 17.85
N GLU A 202 -11.15 23.90 18.92
CA GLU A 202 -12.19 24.00 19.95
C GLU A 202 -13.50 24.54 19.38
N GLY A 203 -13.43 25.58 18.54
CA GLY A 203 -14.61 26.14 17.87
C GLY A 203 -15.33 25.12 17.00
N VAL A 204 -14.59 24.29 16.25
CA VAL A 204 -15.17 23.23 15.42
C VAL A 204 -15.84 22.15 16.29
N ILE A 205 -15.24 21.75 17.41
CA ILE A 205 -15.83 20.79 18.33
C ILE A 205 -17.14 21.32 18.92
N LEU A 206 -17.15 22.58 19.37
CA LEU A 206 -18.35 23.22 19.93
C LEU A 206 -19.48 23.31 18.90
N GLN A 207 -19.15 23.63 17.66
CA GLN A 207 -20.13 23.67 16.58
C GLN A 207 -20.73 22.29 16.31
N ILE A 208 -19.91 21.23 16.27
CA ILE A 208 -20.41 19.86 16.11
C ILE A 208 -21.29 19.45 17.31
N ALA A 209 -20.91 19.85 18.53
CA ALA A 209 -21.69 19.54 19.72
C ALA A 209 -23.08 20.17 19.71
N ALA A 210 -23.22 21.36 19.11
CA ALA A 210 -24.49 22.09 19.00
C ALA A 210 -25.46 21.55 17.94
N MET A 211 -24.99 20.68 17.04
CA MET A 211 -25.83 20.04 16.02
C MET A 211 -26.93 19.18 16.66
N LYS A 212 -28.05 18.98 15.95
CA LYS A 212 -29.06 18.00 16.36
C LYS A 212 -28.48 16.59 16.29
N ASP A 213 -28.96 15.70 17.15
CA ASP A 213 -28.52 14.32 17.19
C ASP A 213 -28.95 13.59 15.91
N SER A 214 -27.96 13.09 15.17
CA SER A 214 -28.11 12.47 13.85
C SER A 214 -26.94 11.53 13.56
N HIS A 215 -27.11 10.63 12.59
CA HIS A 215 -26.02 9.84 12.02
C HIS A 215 -24.80 10.71 11.66
N GLN A 216 -25.04 11.89 11.06
CA GLN A 216 -23.97 12.77 10.60
C GLN A 216 -23.22 13.47 11.74
N LYS A 217 -23.91 13.89 12.81
CA LYS A 217 -23.26 14.39 14.03
C LYS A 217 -22.29 13.36 14.60
N VAL A 218 -22.71 12.09 14.66
CA VAL A 218 -21.87 10.99 15.14
C VAL A 218 -20.63 10.80 14.25
N ASN A 219 -20.81 10.79 12.92
CA ASN A 219 -19.69 10.74 11.95
C ASN A 219 -18.69 11.88 12.16
N ASN A 220 -19.18 13.10 12.38
CA ASN A 220 -18.36 14.29 12.61
C ASN A 220 -17.60 14.20 13.94
N LEU A 221 -18.23 13.74 15.02
CA LEU A 221 -17.60 13.51 16.33
C LEU A 221 -16.49 12.45 16.28
N ILE A 222 -16.70 11.36 15.53
CA ILE A 222 -15.67 10.34 15.30
C ILE A 222 -14.55 10.94 14.44
N SER A 223 -14.89 11.63 13.36
CA SER A 223 -13.93 12.24 12.42
C SER A 223 -13.00 13.24 13.11
N ILE A 224 -13.54 14.12 13.96
CA ILE A 224 -12.74 15.09 14.70
C ILE A 224 -11.86 14.38 15.75
N SER A 225 -12.35 13.33 16.40
CA SER A 225 -11.54 12.53 17.34
C SER A 225 -10.33 11.87 16.66
N LEU A 226 -10.50 11.32 15.45
CA LEU A 226 -9.41 10.76 14.66
C LEU A 226 -8.42 11.82 14.16
N PHE A 227 -8.92 13.01 13.85
CA PHE A 227 -8.08 14.15 13.53
C PHE A 227 -7.21 14.55 14.74
N ILE A 228 -7.80 14.68 15.93
CA ILE A 228 -7.07 15.00 17.17
C ILE A 228 -6.03 13.92 17.47
N LYS A 229 -6.36 12.64 17.29
CA LYS A 229 -5.40 11.53 17.44
C LYS A 229 -4.17 11.73 16.54
N SER A 230 -4.41 12.06 15.26
CA SER A 230 -3.35 12.28 14.27
C SER A 230 -2.49 13.50 14.65
N LEU A 231 -3.13 14.59 15.08
CA LEU A 231 -2.47 15.81 15.54
C LEU A 231 -1.56 15.56 16.75
N ARG A 232 -2.05 14.80 17.75
CA ARG A 232 -1.26 14.44 18.93
C ARG A 232 -0.03 13.61 18.57
N GLN A 233 -0.18 12.65 17.66
CA GLN A 233 0.93 11.83 17.20
C GLN A 233 1.99 12.69 16.48
N GLN A 234 1.56 13.57 15.57
CA GLN A 234 2.47 14.41 14.77
C GLN A 234 3.24 15.43 15.60
N LEU A 235 2.62 15.99 16.64
CA LEU A 235 3.23 16.98 17.52
C LEU A 235 3.93 16.37 18.74
N ASN A 236 4.00 15.04 18.83
CA ASN A 236 4.50 14.31 20.01
C ASN A 236 3.78 14.71 21.32
N LEU A 237 2.51 15.12 21.23
CA LEU A 237 1.65 15.54 22.34
C LEU A 237 0.92 14.34 22.97
N GLN A 238 1.64 13.24 23.19
CA GLN A 238 1.04 12.03 23.75
C GLN A 238 0.56 12.23 25.20
N ASN A 239 1.16 13.17 25.94
CA ASN A 239 0.79 13.48 27.32
C ASN A 239 -0.17 14.69 27.44
N ASP A 240 -0.65 15.26 26.32
CA ASP A 240 -1.58 16.39 26.36
C ASP A 240 -2.97 15.93 26.86
N THR A 241 -3.31 16.37 28.07
CA THR A 241 -4.57 15.99 28.72
C THR A 241 -5.79 16.72 28.16
N THR A 242 -5.63 17.89 27.56
CA THR A 242 -6.73 18.71 27.03
C THR A 242 -7.27 18.11 25.74
N LEU A 243 -6.38 17.79 24.80
CA LEU A 243 -6.74 17.12 23.54
C LEU A 243 -7.28 15.71 23.81
N GLN A 244 -6.73 15.00 24.79
CA GLN A 244 -7.25 13.70 25.22
C GLN A 244 -8.67 13.80 25.78
N LYS A 245 -8.94 14.77 26.66
CA LYS A 245 -10.29 15.04 27.17
C LYS A 245 -11.26 15.38 26.05
N SER A 246 -10.84 16.19 25.09
CA SER A 246 -11.67 16.56 23.93
C SER A 246 -12.06 15.34 23.09
N MET A 247 -11.10 14.44 22.81
CA MET A 247 -11.40 13.16 22.15
C MET A 247 -12.36 12.30 22.96
N PHE A 248 -12.14 12.21 24.28
CA PHE A 248 -13.01 11.43 25.16
C PHE A 248 -14.45 11.95 25.14
N VAL A 249 -14.65 13.27 25.28
CA VAL A 249 -15.99 13.88 25.24
C VAL A 249 -16.66 13.63 23.89
N ALA A 250 -15.94 13.85 22.78
CA ALA A 250 -16.49 13.64 21.44
C ALA A 250 -16.90 12.17 21.20
N LEU A 251 -16.05 11.20 21.56
CA LEU A 251 -16.35 9.77 21.43
C LEU A 251 -17.46 9.32 22.39
N SER A 252 -17.54 9.89 23.59
CA SER A 252 -18.60 9.59 24.55
C SER A 252 -19.96 10.04 24.02
N ASN A 253 -20.04 11.25 23.46
CA ASN A 253 -21.25 11.76 22.82
C ASN A 253 -21.62 10.92 21.60
N ALA A 254 -20.64 10.60 20.75
CA ALA A 254 -20.84 9.72 19.59
C ALA A 254 -21.41 8.36 20.00
N GLN A 255 -20.90 7.76 21.09
CA GLN A 255 -21.37 6.48 21.59
C GLN A 255 -22.83 6.54 22.07
N VAL A 256 -23.19 7.56 22.84
CA VAL A 256 -24.57 7.72 23.37
C VAL A 256 -25.55 7.89 22.21
N ILE A 257 -25.28 8.84 21.31
CA ILE A 257 -26.16 9.14 20.19
C ILE A 257 -26.29 7.93 19.25
N ALA A 258 -25.18 7.25 18.91
CA ALA A 258 -25.23 6.07 18.05
C ALA A 258 -26.08 4.94 18.65
N GLN A 259 -26.02 4.76 19.97
CA GLN A 259 -26.81 3.76 20.67
C GLN A 259 -28.31 4.10 20.65
N GLU A 260 -28.66 5.37 20.88
CA GLU A 260 -30.05 5.84 20.85
C GLU A 260 -30.66 5.74 19.44
N LEU A 261 -29.87 6.02 18.41
CA LEU A 261 -30.29 5.89 17.01
C LEU A 261 -30.28 4.45 16.50
N SER A 262 -29.77 3.49 17.27
CA SER A 262 -29.49 2.12 16.81
C SER A 262 -28.54 2.05 15.60
N ASP A 263 -27.68 3.05 15.44
CA ASP A 263 -26.63 3.09 14.43
C ASP A 263 -25.47 2.18 14.83
N HIS A 264 -25.59 0.90 14.49
CA HIS A 264 -24.59 -0.10 14.85
C HIS A 264 -23.21 0.18 14.24
N ARG A 265 -23.13 0.76 13.04
CA ARG A 265 -21.83 1.00 12.41
C ARG A 265 -21.05 2.05 13.18
N ASN A 266 -21.69 3.18 13.50
CA ASN A 266 -21.02 4.22 14.28
C ASN A 266 -20.85 3.85 15.74
N ALA A 267 -21.78 3.08 16.33
CA ALA A 267 -21.58 2.52 17.66
C ALA A 267 -20.32 1.65 17.70
N SER A 268 -20.06 0.86 16.64
CA SER A 268 -18.82 0.08 16.53
C SER A 268 -17.58 0.97 16.56
N TYR A 269 -17.52 2.00 15.71
CA TYR A 269 -16.38 2.92 15.65
C TYR A 269 -16.18 3.71 16.95
N ALA A 270 -17.25 4.28 17.52
CA ALA A 270 -17.19 5.04 18.76
C ALA A 270 -16.65 4.16 19.91
N ASN A 271 -17.19 2.95 20.10
CA ASN A 271 -16.71 2.01 21.10
C ASN A 271 -15.26 1.58 20.87
N GLY A 272 -14.89 1.30 19.61
CA GLY A 272 -13.55 0.85 19.24
C GLY A 272 -12.49 1.91 19.50
N TYR A 273 -12.72 3.15 19.08
CA TYR A 273 -11.80 4.26 19.32
C TYR A 273 -11.77 4.70 20.79
N MET A 274 -12.90 4.65 21.49
CA MET A 274 -12.93 4.87 22.94
C MET A 274 -12.09 3.81 23.68
N ALA A 275 -12.20 2.55 23.26
CA ALA A 275 -11.38 1.47 23.81
C ALA A 275 -9.88 1.69 23.57
N GLN A 276 -9.47 2.31 22.46
CA GLN A 276 -8.06 2.65 22.21
C GLN A 276 -7.54 3.72 23.18
N LEU A 277 -8.38 4.68 23.58
CA LEU A 277 -8.00 5.64 24.62
C LEU A 277 -7.71 4.93 25.94
N TYR A 278 -8.58 4.01 26.35
CA TYR A 278 -8.35 3.18 27.54
C TYR A 278 -7.14 2.25 27.39
N GLU A 279 -6.91 1.67 26.21
CA GLU A 279 -5.73 0.86 25.92
C GLU A 279 -4.43 1.66 26.13
N ASN A 280 -4.38 2.90 25.64
CA ASN A 280 -3.23 3.79 25.81
C ASN A 280 -3.01 4.19 27.29
N GLU A 281 -4.08 4.31 28.07
CA GLU A 281 -4.03 4.52 29.52
C GLU A 281 -3.72 3.22 30.31
N LYS A 282 -3.49 2.10 29.62
CA LYS A 282 -3.28 0.75 30.21
C LYS A 282 -4.48 0.25 31.05
N ARG A 283 -5.67 0.80 30.81
CA ARG A 283 -6.94 0.41 31.43
C ARG A 283 -7.58 -0.73 30.64
N TYR A 284 -6.91 -1.89 30.69
CA TYR A 284 -7.21 -3.01 29.80
C TYR A 284 -8.59 -3.65 30.03
N ALA A 285 -9.16 -3.54 31.23
CA ALA A 285 -10.49 -4.09 31.50
C ALA A 285 -11.58 -3.30 30.77
N GLU A 286 -11.56 -1.97 30.88
CA GLU A 286 -12.47 -1.08 30.18
C GLU A 286 -12.27 -1.17 28.67
N ALA A 287 -11.01 -1.15 28.21
CA ALA A 287 -10.68 -1.31 26.81
C ALA A 287 -11.21 -2.64 26.24
N LEU A 288 -11.06 -3.75 26.97
CA LEU A 288 -11.55 -5.06 26.53
C LEU A 288 -13.07 -5.11 26.43
N ARG A 289 -13.80 -4.53 27.41
CA ARG A 289 -15.26 -4.45 27.39
C ARG A 289 -15.76 -3.67 26.17
N LEU A 290 -15.21 -2.49 25.94
CA LEU A 290 -15.61 -1.62 24.83
C LEU A 290 -15.19 -2.21 23.47
N THR A 291 -14.01 -2.83 23.37
CA THR A 291 -13.59 -3.51 22.12
C THR A 291 -14.52 -4.67 21.78
N ARG A 292 -15.00 -5.45 22.77
CA ARG A 292 -16.00 -6.50 22.54
C ARG A 292 -17.34 -5.93 22.06
N SER A 293 -17.78 -4.81 22.63
CA SER A 293 -18.98 -4.10 22.13
C SER A 293 -18.78 -3.62 20.70
N ALA A 294 -17.60 -3.09 20.37
CA ALA A 294 -17.26 -2.67 19.01
C ALA A 294 -17.32 -3.84 18.00
N VAL A 295 -16.76 -5.00 18.36
CA VAL A 295 -16.85 -6.24 17.56
C VAL A 295 -18.30 -6.66 17.36
N PHE A 296 -19.09 -6.71 18.44
CA PHE A 296 -20.51 -7.09 18.38
C PHE A 296 -21.30 -6.22 17.39
N HIS A 297 -21.13 -4.89 17.47
CA HIS A 297 -21.81 -3.98 16.56
C HIS A 297 -21.31 -4.10 15.11
N ALA A 298 -20.01 -4.33 14.89
CA ALA A 298 -19.46 -4.57 13.55
C ALA A 298 -20.03 -5.85 12.92
N GLU A 299 -20.20 -6.91 13.71
CA GLU A 299 -20.82 -8.16 13.27
C GLU A 299 -22.30 -7.97 12.93
N LEU A 300 -23.07 -7.25 13.77
CA LEU A 300 -24.48 -6.96 13.53
C LEU A 300 -24.73 -6.23 12.20
N CYS A 301 -23.90 -5.24 11.87
CA CYS A 301 -24.04 -4.48 10.64
C CYS A 301 -23.29 -5.10 9.44
N ASN A 302 -22.52 -6.17 9.64
CA ASN A 302 -21.62 -6.77 8.64
C ASN A 302 -20.63 -5.74 8.06
N ALA A 303 -19.87 -5.09 8.95
CA ALA A 303 -18.82 -4.11 8.62
C ALA A 303 -17.43 -4.74 8.81
N PRO A 304 -16.92 -5.51 7.83
CA PRO A 304 -15.64 -6.22 7.95
C PRO A 304 -14.45 -5.26 8.12
N GLU A 305 -14.54 -4.04 7.58
CA GLU A 305 -13.54 -2.98 7.70
C GLU A 305 -13.37 -2.46 9.14
N ALA A 306 -14.45 -2.44 9.92
CA ALA A 306 -14.40 -2.13 11.35
C ALA A 306 -14.01 -3.38 12.15
N LEU A 307 -14.59 -4.53 11.80
CA LEU A 307 -14.45 -5.78 12.53
C LEU A 307 -12.99 -6.22 12.65
N TYR A 308 -12.21 -6.18 11.57
CA TYR A 308 -10.81 -6.63 11.61
C TYR A 308 -9.96 -5.74 12.54
N LEU A 309 -10.22 -4.43 12.59
CA LEU A 309 -9.52 -3.48 13.47
C LEU A 309 -9.76 -3.81 14.93
N TRP A 310 -11.00 -4.15 15.29
CA TRP A 310 -11.36 -4.48 16.68
C TRP A 310 -10.90 -5.87 17.07
N GLN A 311 -10.89 -6.84 16.15
CA GLN A 311 -10.25 -8.14 16.37
C GLN A 311 -8.74 -8.01 16.56
N TRP A 312 -8.07 -7.14 15.80
CA TRP A 312 -6.66 -6.81 16.00
C TRP A 312 -6.43 -6.20 17.39
N GLN A 313 -7.29 -5.26 17.80
CA GLN A 313 -7.25 -4.64 19.12
C GLN A 313 -7.48 -5.65 20.26
N LEU A 314 -8.40 -6.61 20.10
CA LEU A 314 -8.53 -7.74 21.03
C LEU A 314 -7.23 -8.53 21.13
N GLY A 315 -6.54 -8.77 20.01
CA GLY A 315 -5.23 -9.40 19.97
C GLY A 315 -4.20 -8.68 20.85
N ARG A 316 -4.08 -7.36 20.70
CA ARG A 316 -3.19 -6.52 21.54
C ARG A 316 -3.58 -6.55 23.01
N LEU A 317 -4.86 -6.40 23.32
CA LEU A 317 -5.37 -6.39 24.70
C LEU A 317 -5.14 -7.74 25.40
N PHE A 318 -5.40 -8.86 24.71
CA PHE A 318 -5.12 -10.19 25.25
C PHE A 318 -3.62 -10.42 25.44
N LYS A 319 -2.77 -9.96 24.50
CA LYS A 319 -1.30 -10.01 24.64
C LYS A 319 -0.85 -9.24 25.88
N ALA A 320 -1.33 -8.01 26.07
CA ALA A 320 -1.01 -7.18 27.23
C ALA A 320 -1.45 -7.79 28.58
N GLN A 321 -2.49 -8.64 28.57
CA GLN A 321 -2.96 -9.38 29.74
C GLN A 321 -2.27 -10.76 29.91
N GLY A 322 -1.30 -11.13 29.08
CA GLY A 322 -0.63 -12.42 29.11
C GLY A 322 -1.48 -13.60 28.58
N LYS A 323 -2.63 -13.34 27.95
CA LYS A 323 -3.55 -14.36 27.44
C LYS A 323 -3.19 -14.74 26.00
N VAL A 324 -2.02 -15.37 25.84
CA VAL A 324 -1.36 -15.63 24.54
C VAL A 324 -2.27 -16.38 23.54
N ASP A 325 -2.93 -17.47 23.95
CA ASP A 325 -3.78 -18.23 23.01
C ASP A 325 -5.02 -17.45 22.56
N GLN A 326 -5.58 -16.60 23.43
CA GLN A 326 -6.69 -15.71 23.06
C GLN A 326 -6.22 -14.60 22.11
N ALA A 327 -5.02 -14.07 22.36
CA ALA A 327 -4.40 -13.09 21.48
C ALA A 327 -4.18 -13.66 20.07
N GLN A 328 -3.59 -14.87 19.96
CA GLN A 328 -3.33 -15.53 18.69
C GLN A 328 -4.63 -15.78 17.92
N LYS A 329 -5.68 -16.26 18.60
CA LYS A 329 -7.02 -16.44 17.98
C LYS A 329 -7.59 -15.11 17.46
N ALA A 330 -7.45 -14.02 18.22
CA ALA A 330 -7.97 -12.71 17.81
C ALA A 330 -7.21 -12.13 16.61
N TYR A 331 -5.88 -12.25 16.59
CA TYR A 331 -5.06 -11.88 15.43
C TYR A 331 -5.40 -12.71 14.18
N ASN A 332 -5.56 -14.03 14.33
CA ASN A 332 -5.96 -14.90 13.21
C ASN A 332 -7.32 -14.51 12.64
N LYS A 333 -8.32 -14.22 13.49
CA LYS A 333 -9.62 -13.70 13.03
C LYS A 333 -9.49 -12.36 12.30
N SER A 334 -8.64 -11.46 12.81
CA SER A 334 -8.37 -10.17 12.18
C SER A 334 -7.81 -10.35 10.77
N ILE A 335 -6.79 -11.19 10.59
CA ILE A 335 -6.20 -11.48 9.27
C ILE A 335 -7.21 -12.17 8.34
N GLN A 336 -8.01 -13.11 8.85
CA GLN A 336 -9.08 -13.77 8.07
C GLN A 336 -10.14 -12.78 7.58
N THR A 337 -10.50 -11.80 8.40
CA THR A 337 -11.47 -10.74 8.04
C THR A 337 -10.84 -9.71 7.09
N LEU A 338 -9.57 -9.38 7.30
CA LEU A 338 -8.84 -8.37 6.53
C LEU A 338 -8.53 -8.83 5.11
N ASN A 339 -8.00 -10.05 4.94
CA ASN A 339 -7.47 -10.53 3.66
C ASN A 339 -8.43 -10.34 2.46
N PRO A 340 -9.73 -10.68 2.55
CA PRO A 340 -10.65 -10.55 1.41
C PRO A 340 -11.02 -9.12 1.05
N ILE A 341 -10.90 -8.15 1.97
CA ILE A 341 -11.34 -6.76 1.75
C ILE A 341 -10.18 -5.79 1.53
N ARG A 342 -8.92 -6.27 1.49
CA ARG A 342 -7.74 -5.39 1.45
C ARG A 342 -7.76 -4.42 0.27
N GLN A 343 -8.12 -4.88 -0.93
CA GLN A 343 -8.16 -4.01 -2.10
C GLN A 343 -9.19 -2.90 -2.01
N GLU A 344 -10.39 -3.19 -1.51
CA GLU A 344 -11.43 -2.18 -1.31
C GLU A 344 -10.94 -1.08 -0.36
N LEU A 345 -10.17 -1.45 0.68
CA LEU A 345 -9.51 -0.49 1.58
C LEU A 345 -8.39 0.32 0.91
N PHE A 346 -7.76 -0.21 -0.15
CA PHE A 346 -6.68 0.48 -0.88
C PHE A 346 -7.17 1.39 -1.99
N ILE A 347 -8.34 1.08 -2.55
CA ILE A 347 -8.90 1.75 -3.74
C ILE A 347 -9.83 2.89 -3.34
N GLY A 348 -10.41 2.90 -2.14
CA GLY A 348 -11.29 3.97 -1.66
C GLY A 348 -10.89 4.47 -0.28
N TYR A 349 -10.40 5.71 -0.17
CA TYR A 349 -10.48 6.63 0.99
C TYR A 349 -9.32 7.64 0.93
N ARG A 350 -9.63 8.89 0.52
CA ARG A 350 -8.85 10.13 0.70
C ARG A 350 -7.37 9.90 1.03
N THR A 351 -6.60 9.51 0.01
CA THR A 351 -5.13 9.46 -0.05
C THR A 351 -4.40 9.46 1.29
N LYS A 352 -4.48 8.34 2.02
CA LYS A 352 -3.42 8.02 2.97
C LYS A 352 -2.41 7.14 2.27
N GLN A 353 -1.33 7.76 1.76
CA GLN A 353 -0.15 7.06 1.22
C GLN A 353 0.45 6.01 2.18
N ASP A 354 0.03 6.01 3.45
CA ASP A 354 0.56 5.18 4.53
C ASP A 354 -0.46 4.22 5.18
N PHE A 355 -1.70 4.09 4.66
CA PHE A 355 -2.73 3.22 5.27
C PHE A 355 -2.24 1.79 5.49
N PHE A 356 -1.54 1.23 4.51
CA PHE A 356 -0.96 -0.11 4.64
C PHE A 356 -0.05 -0.23 5.88
N ASN A 357 0.87 0.72 6.07
CA ASN A 357 1.82 0.68 7.17
C ASN A 357 1.17 0.95 8.54
N THR A 358 0.07 1.71 8.59
CA THR A 358 -0.60 2.05 9.85
C THR A 358 -1.70 1.08 10.26
N ASN A 359 -2.38 0.45 9.30
CA ASN A 359 -3.62 -0.31 9.54
C ASN A 359 -3.60 -1.75 9.02
N VAL A 360 -2.60 -2.16 8.21
CA VAL A 360 -2.51 -3.51 7.63
C VAL A 360 -1.26 -4.23 8.14
N LYS A 361 -0.06 -3.71 7.84
CA LYS A 361 1.24 -4.26 8.24
C LYS A 361 1.33 -4.59 9.75
N PRO A 362 0.87 -3.72 10.68
CA PRO A 362 0.98 -4.00 12.10
C PRO A 362 0.15 -5.19 12.60
N VAL A 363 -0.89 -5.60 11.86
CA VAL A 363 -1.71 -6.78 12.20
C VAL A 363 -0.87 -8.05 12.07
N TYR A 364 -0.15 -8.19 10.96
CA TYR A 364 0.72 -9.34 10.70
C TYR A 364 1.96 -9.33 11.60
N LEU A 365 2.61 -8.18 11.77
CA LEU A 365 3.78 -8.06 12.65
C LEU A 365 3.42 -8.38 14.11
N GLY A 366 2.25 -7.96 14.58
CA GLY A 366 1.77 -8.27 15.93
C GLY A 366 1.54 -9.76 16.16
N LEU A 367 1.01 -10.48 15.14
CA LEU A 367 0.87 -11.93 15.19
C LEU A 367 2.24 -12.63 15.15
N ALA A 368 3.12 -12.24 14.22
CA ALA A 368 4.45 -12.81 14.09
C ALA A 368 5.25 -12.65 15.38
N GLU A 369 5.24 -11.45 15.98
CA GLU A 369 5.88 -11.19 17.27
C GLU A 369 5.30 -12.08 18.38
N LEU A 370 3.97 -12.18 18.49
CA LEU A 370 3.32 -13.03 19.50
C LEU A 370 3.74 -14.51 19.36
N ILE A 371 3.83 -15.02 18.13
CA ILE A 371 4.23 -16.41 17.87
C ILE A 371 5.72 -16.61 18.20
N LEU A 372 6.58 -15.65 17.86
CA LEU A 372 8.00 -15.69 18.21
C LEU A 372 8.20 -15.66 19.73
N ASP A 373 7.49 -14.79 20.45
CA ASP A 373 7.50 -14.75 21.92
C ASP A 373 7.09 -16.11 22.51
N LYS A 374 6.09 -16.77 21.90
CA LYS A 374 5.66 -18.13 22.29
C LYS A 374 6.76 -19.16 22.03
N ALA A 375 7.44 -19.08 20.89
CA ALA A 375 8.54 -19.99 20.54
C ALA A 375 9.73 -19.88 21.51
N GLU A 376 10.00 -18.71 22.09
CA GLU A 376 11.03 -18.55 23.13
C GLU A 376 10.68 -19.29 24.42
N SER A 377 9.41 -19.29 24.80
CA SER A 377 8.93 -19.89 26.06
C SER A 377 8.85 -21.41 26.04
N VAL A 378 8.93 -22.03 24.85
CA VAL A 378 8.71 -23.47 24.65
C VAL A 378 10.04 -24.22 24.68
N GLN A 379 10.13 -25.24 25.53
CA GLN A 379 11.31 -26.10 25.64
C GLN A 379 11.32 -27.25 24.63
N ASP A 380 10.15 -27.77 24.22
CA ASP A 380 10.05 -28.84 23.24
C ASP A 380 10.53 -28.37 21.85
N PRO A 381 11.61 -28.94 21.28
CA PRO A 381 12.17 -28.51 20.00
C PRO A 381 11.17 -28.63 18.84
N VAL A 382 10.35 -29.68 18.83
CA VAL A 382 9.38 -29.93 17.74
C VAL A 382 8.29 -28.85 17.76
N GLN A 383 7.74 -28.56 18.95
CA GLN A 383 6.73 -27.53 19.08
C GLN A 383 7.31 -26.12 18.86
N LYS A 384 8.53 -25.84 19.32
CA LYS A 384 9.24 -24.59 19.04
C LYS A 384 9.37 -24.36 17.54
N GLU A 385 9.80 -25.38 16.82
CA GLU A 385 9.97 -25.30 15.37
C GLU A 385 8.65 -25.04 14.62
N LYS A 386 7.54 -25.66 15.05
CA LYS A 386 6.21 -25.35 14.51
C LYS A 386 5.85 -23.87 14.66
N TYR A 387 6.15 -23.26 15.81
CA TYR A 387 5.92 -21.83 16.00
C TYR A 387 6.84 -20.97 15.14
N LEU A 388 8.11 -21.33 14.98
CA LEU A 388 9.02 -20.63 14.08
C LEU A 388 8.54 -20.67 12.61
N MET A 389 8.02 -21.82 12.17
CA MET A 389 7.39 -21.95 10.85
C MET A 389 6.12 -21.10 10.73
N GLU A 390 5.27 -21.05 11.77
CA GLU A 390 4.05 -20.24 11.79
C GLU A 390 4.38 -18.73 11.72
N ALA A 391 5.40 -18.27 12.46
CA ALA A 391 5.88 -16.90 12.42
C ALA A 391 6.42 -16.55 11.02
N ARG A 392 7.22 -17.43 10.40
CA ARG A 392 7.68 -17.27 9.02
C ARG A 392 6.50 -17.15 8.05
N ASN A 393 5.53 -18.06 8.13
CA ASN A 393 4.37 -18.07 7.25
C ASN A 393 3.49 -16.81 7.41
N THR A 394 3.43 -16.25 8.62
CA THR A 394 2.80 -14.96 8.87
C THR A 394 3.54 -13.84 8.12
N MET A 395 4.87 -13.84 8.17
CA MET A 395 5.68 -12.91 7.38
C MET A 395 5.51 -13.12 5.87
N GLU A 396 5.45 -14.35 5.38
CA GLU A 396 5.19 -14.65 3.96
C GLU A 396 3.87 -14.02 3.47
N THR A 397 2.83 -14.12 4.30
CA THR A 397 1.52 -13.52 4.02
C THR A 397 1.61 -11.99 4.00
N LEU A 398 2.36 -11.40 4.93
CA LEU A 398 2.63 -9.96 4.94
C LEU A 398 3.39 -9.52 3.68
N LYS A 399 4.44 -10.25 3.28
CA LYS A 399 5.26 -9.92 2.09
C LYS A 399 4.43 -9.96 0.80
N THR A 400 3.49 -10.90 0.72
CA THR A 400 2.50 -10.97 -0.35
C THR A 400 1.62 -9.73 -0.38
N ALA A 401 0.99 -9.38 0.76
CA ALA A 401 0.13 -8.21 0.88
C ALA A 401 0.89 -6.89 0.60
N GLU A 402 2.17 -6.82 0.97
CA GLU A 402 3.07 -5.70 0.70
C GLU A 402 3.27 -5.46 -0.81
N LEU A 403 3.45 -6.54 -1.60
CA LEU A 403 3.57 -6.40 -3.06
C LEU A 403 2.23 -6.07 -3.73
N GLU A 404 1.13 -6.66 -3.26
CA GLU A 404 -0.22 -6.33 -3.72
C GLU A 404 -0.53 -4.84 -3.51
N ASP A 405 -0.19 -4.27 -2.35
CA ASP A 405 -0.33 -2.83 -2.10
C ASP A 405 0.61 -1.98 -2.98
N PHE A 406 1.84 -2.43 -3.19
CA PHE A 406 2.79 -1.69 -4.01
C PHE A 406 2.32 -1.59 -5.46
N PHE A 407 1.92 -2.71 -6.06
CA PHE A 407 1.52 -2.80 -7.46
C PHE A 407 0.05 -2.51 -7.73
N LYS A 408 -0.79 -2.42 -6.68
CA LYS A 408 -2.24 -2.27 -6.78
C LYS A 408 -2.88 -3.37 -7.65
N ASP A 409 -2.41 -4.61 -7.49
CA ASP A 409 -2.81 -5.78 -8.27
C ASP A 409 -2.76 -7.05 -7.40
N GLU A 410 -3.93 -7.68 -7.19
CA GLU A 410 -4.13 -8.91 -6.40
C GLU A 410 -3.45 -10.13 -7.04
N CYS A 411 -3.32 -10.12 -8.36
CA CYS A 411 -2.79 -11.26 -9.10
C CYS A 411 -1.26 -11.31 -9.10
N VAL A 412 -0.57 -10.27 -8.60
CA VAL A 412 0.90 -10.22 -8.59
C VAL A 412 1.48 -11.40 -7.82
N ALA A 413 0.91 -11.74 -6.68
CA ALA A 413 1.37 -12.87 -5.88
C ALA A 413 0.80 -14.22 -6.34
N ALA A 414 -0.42 -14.25 -6.89
CA ALA A 414 -1.02 -15.45 -7.47
C ALA A 414 -0.17 -16.03 -8.61
N LYS A 415 0.59 -15.18 -9.32
CA LYS A 415 1.49 -15.56 -10.41
C LYS A 415 2.77 -16.29 -9.94
N SER A 416 3.09 -16.22 -8.65
CA SER A 416 4.31 -16.80 -8.07
C SER A 416 4.03 -17.93 -7.07
N THR A 417 2.78 -18.42 -6.97
CA THR A 417 2.44 -19.55 -6.10
C THR A 417 3.20 -20.79 -6.54
N ASN A 418 4.36 -21.01 -5.92
CA ASN A 418 5.14 -22.20 -6.14
C ASN A 418 4.48 -23.33 -5.31
N ASP A 419 4.02 -24.38 -5.98
CA ASP A 419 3.44 -25.57 -5.32
C ASP A 419 4.45 -26.25 -4.38
N ASN A 420 5.76 -26.01 -4.60
CA ASN A 420 6.86 -26.43 -3.74
C ASN A 420 7.36 -25.29 -2.84
N LYS A 421 6.61 -24.95 -1.79
CA LYS A 421 7.12 -24.05 -0.74
C LYS A 421 8.33 -24.70 -0.07
N LEU A 422 9.50 -24.07 -0.18
CA LEU A 422 10.71 -24.46 0.57
C LEU A 422 10.40 -24.41 2.08
N VAL A 423 10.13 -25.57 2.67
CA VAL A 423 9.98 -25.69 4.13
C VAL A 423 11.33 -25.48 4.80
N ARG A 424 12.40 -26.00 4.18
CA ARG A 424 13.82 -25.92 4.57
C ARG A 424 14.64 -25.27 3.46
N SER A 425 15.84 -24.82 3.81
CA SER A 425 16.79 -24.33 2.81
C SER A 425 17.53 -25.49 2.12
N PRO A 426 18.06 -25.30 0.89
CA PRO A 426 19.00 -26.24 0.28
C PRO A 426 20.28 -26.40 1.12
N GLU A 427 21.04 -27.48 0.89
CA GLU A 427 22.35 -27.66 1.53
C GLU A 427 23.26 -26.45 1.33
N HIS A 428 24.12 -26.19 2.33
CA HIS A 428 25.03 -25.04 2.38
C HIS A 428 24.37 -23.66 2.19
N THR A 429 23.04 -23.58 2.35
CA THR A 429 22.27 -22.34 2.20
C THR A 429 21.53 -22.04 3.50
N ALA A 430 21.56 -20.79 3.94
CA ALA A 430 20.69 -20.30 5.02
C ALA A 430 19.74 -19.23 4.49
N ILE A 431 18.47 -19.30 4.90
CA ILE A 431 17.47 -18.27 4.57
C ILE A 431 17.19 -17.44 5.82
N LEU A 432 17.47 -16.13 5.75
CA LEU A 432 17.37 -15.20 6.87
C LEU A 432 16.18 -14.25 6.68
N TYR A 433 15.35 -14.15 7.71
CA TYR A 433 14.26 -13.18 7.85
C TYR A 433 14.60 -12.25 9.02
N PRO A 434 15.26 -11.11 8.75
CA PRO A 434 15.41 -10.06 9.76
C PRO A 434 14.11 -9.25 9.81
N ILE A 435 13.28 -9.53 10.82
CA ILE A 435 11.94 -8.97 11.02
C ILE A 435 12.04 -7.75 11.95
N THR A 436 11.61 -6.60 11.47
CA THR A 436 11.68 -5.35 12.21
C THR A 436 10.45 -5.17 13.10
N LEU A 437 10.63 -5.32 14.42
CA LEU A 437 9.56 -5.14 15.42
C LEU A 437 9.83 -3.86 16.22
N LYS A 438 8.84 -3.40 17.00
CA LYS A 438 8.90 -2.09 17.66
C LYS A 438 10.08 -1.95 18.62
N SER A 439 10.35 -2.98 19.42
CA SER A 439 11.37 -2.98 20.48
C SER A 439 12.43 -4.07 20.33
N LYS A 440 12.42 -4.81 19.22
CA LYS A 440 13.44 -5.83 18.92
C LYS A 440 13.59 -6.04 17.43
N LEU A 441 14.76 -6.49 17.03
CA LEU A 441 15.01 -7.09 15.72
C LEU A 441 14.98 -8.61 15.89
N ALA A 442 14.02 -9.27 15.23
CA ALA A 442 13.88 -10.72 15.26
C ALA A 442 14.63 -11.33 14.06
N ILE A 443 15.66 -12.13 14.32
CA ILE A 443 16.42 -12.83 13.26
C ILE A 443 15.95 -14.27 13.21
N LEU A 444 15.15 -14.60 12.21
CA LEU A 444 14.68 -15.96 11.96
C LEU A 444 15.52 -16.60 10.84
N VAL A 445 16.15 -17.74 11.13
CA VAL A 445 17.03 -18.46 10.20
C VAL A 445 16.43 -19.82 9.89
N THR A 446 16.27 -20.12 8.61
CA THR A 446 15.94 -21.45 8.11
C THR A 446 17.22 -22.10 7.55
N LEU A 447 17.57 -23.26 8.10
CA LEU A 447 18.68 -24.12 7.69
C LEU A 447 18.13 -25.42 7.06
N PRO A 448 18.98 -26.30 6.49
CA PRO A 448 18.52 -27.53 5.86
C PRO A 448 17.78 -28.46 6.83
N ASN A 449 18.27 -28.53 8.07
CA ASN A 449 17.78 -29.50 9.07
C ASN A 449 16.99 -28.86 10.22
N GLU A 450 17.14 -27.55 10.46
CA GLU A 450 16.55 -26.88 11.62
C GLU A 450 16.12 -25.43 11.31
N MET A 451 15.37 -24.83 12.23
CA MET A 451 15.13 -23.40 12.28
C MET A 451 15.67 -22.81 13.59
N HIS A 452 16.34 -21.68 13.46
CA HIS A 452 16.89 -20.93 14.59
C HIS A 452 16.28 -19.53 14.64
N TYR A 453 16.16 -18.99 15.84
CA TYR A 453 15.62 -17.65 16.05
C TYR A 453 16.35 -16.97 17.21
N VAL A 454 16.70 -15.70 17.00
CA VAL A 454 17.30 -14.83 18.00
C VAL A 454 16.58 -13.49 18.03
N ALA A 455 16.28 -13.01 19.24
CA ALA A 455 15.81 -11.65 19.49
C ALA A 455 17.00 -10.75 19.82
N VAL A 456 17.14 -9.65 19.09
CA VAL A 456 18.11 -8.59 19.39
C VAL A 456 17.35 -7.39 19.94
N PRO A 457 17.52 -7.02 21.23
CA PRO A 457 16.88 -5.83 21.80
C PRO A 457 17.36 -4.58 21.06
N LEU A 458 16.46 -3.95 20.31
CA LEU A 458 16.77 -2.80 19.45
C LEU A 458 15.48 -2.06 19.12
N ASP A 459 15.46 -0.75 19.34
CA ASP A 459 14.30 0.07 18.97
C ASP A 459 14.26 0.29 17.44
N LEU A 460 13.07 0.20 16.86
CA LEU A 460 12.89 0.38 15.42
C LEU A 460 13.35 1.75 14.92
N SER A 461 13.19 2.80 15.72
CA SER A 461 13.62 4.16 15.35
C SER A 461 15.15 4.27 15.31
N GLU A 462 15.84 3.66 16.27
CA GLU A 462 17.31 3.59 16.30
C GLU A 462 17.85 2.83 15.08
N LEU A 463 17.27 1.65 14.79
CA LEU A 463 17.62 0.89 13.59
C LEU A 463 17.39 1.72 12.32
N SER A 464 16.23 2.36 12.20
CA SER A 464 15.87 3.16 11.03
C SER A 464 16.84 4.32 10.79
N GLU A 465 17.17 5.08 11.84
CA GLU A 465 18.13 6.17 11.75
C GLU A 465 19.52 5.68 11.32
N LYS A 466 19.97 4.56 11.92
CA LYS A 466 21.26 3.95 11.60
C LYS A 466 21.33 3.49 10.15
N ILE A 467 20.30 2.78 9.67
CA ILE A 467 20.23 2.27 8.30
C ILE A 467 20.20 3.40 7.26
N LEU A 468 19.40 4.45 7.50
CA LEU A 468 19.33 5.61 6.60
C LEU A 468 20.67 6.35 6.53
N THR A 469 21.32 6.53 7.69
CA THR A 469 22.65 7.14 7.78
C THR A 469 23.71 6.29 7.05
N TYR A 470 23.68 4.97 7.28
CA TYR A 470 24.59 4.03 6.65
C TYR A 470 24.42 4.01 5.13
N ARG A 471 23.19 3.92 4.62
CA ARG A 471 22.90 4.00 3.17
C ARG A 471 23.51 5.25 2.54
N LYS A 472 23.31 6.43 3.16
CA LYS A 472 23.86 7.69 2.65
C LYS A 472 25.40 7.67 2.61
N LYS A 473 26.05 7.06 3.60
CA LYS A 473 27.51 6.92 3.64
C LYS A 473 28.04 5.92 2.62
N LEU A 474 27.30 4.86 2.27
CA LEU A 474 27.67 3.95 1.17
C LEU A 474 27.68 4.64 -0.20
N GLN A 475 26.78 5.62 -0.39
CA GLN A 475 26.60 6.36 -1.63
C GLN A 475 27.51 7.57 -1.81
N THR A 476 28.25 7.95 -0.76
CA THR A 476 29.14 9.11 -0.78
C THR A 476 30.55 8.65 -0.46
N ARG A 477 31.59 9.30 -1.02
CA ARG A 477 32.99 8.96 -0.76
C ARG A 477 33.74 9.98 0.11
N PRO A 478 33.17 10.49 1.23
CA PRO A 478 33.89 11.47 2.03
C PRO A 478 35.00 10.83 2.88
N ASN A 479 34.80 9.60 3.37
CA ASN A 479 35.73 8.83 4.22
C ASN A 479 35.20 7.39 4.43
N ASN A 480 36.00 6.54 5.10
CA ASN A 480 35.64 5.15 5.42
C ASN A 480 34.77 4.99 6.68
N ARG A 481 34.10 6.05 7.17
CA ARG A 481 33.30 5.97 8.41
C ARG A 481 32.08 5.05 8.29
N PHE A 482 31.68 4.68 7.07
CA PHE A 482 30.63 3.67 6.86
C PHE A 482 31.00 2.33 7.52
N LEU A 483 32.28 2.00 7.69
CA LEU A 483 32.71 0.76 8.34
C LEU A 483 32.22 0.66 9.79
N TYR A 484 32.17 1.76 10.55
CA TYR A 484 31.67 1.74 11.93
C TYR A 484 30.19 1.40 12.02
N ASP A 485 29.36 2.03 11.17
CA ASP A 485 27.95 1.68 11.11
C ASP A 485 27.76 0.25 10.56
N SER A 486 28.60 -0.17 9.62
CA SER A 486 28.60 -1.52 9.06
C SER A 486 28.84 -2.59 10.12
N MET A 487 29.83 -2.40 11.00
CA MET A 487 30.13 -3.31 12.10
C MET A 487 28.96 -3.36 13.09
N GLN A 488 28.40 -2.21 13.46
CA GLN A 488 27.25 -2.17 14.36
C GLN A 488 26.04 -2.93 13.77
N ILE A 489 25.75 -2.76 12.49
CA ILE A 489 24.66 -3.49 11.82
C ILE A 489 24.99 -4.98 11.69
N TYR A 490 26.25 -5.34 11.42
CA TYR A 490 26.70 -6.74 11.44
C TYR A 490 26.44 -7.38 12.81
N ASP A 491 26.75 -6.67 13.90
CA ASP A 491 26.55 -7.11 15.28
C ASP A 491 25.07 -7.35 15.62
N TRP A 492 24.18 -6.55 15.02
CA TRP A 492 22.73 -6.72 15.20
C TRP A 492 22.13 -7.83 14.33
N VAL A 493 22.64 -8.04 13.11
CA VAL A 493 21.95 -8.90 12.13
C VAL A 493 22.61 -10.26 11.96
N ILE A 494 23.95 -10.30 11.83
CA ILE A 494 24.68 -11.51 11.43
C ILE A 494 25.37 -12.17 12.62
N ARG A 495 26.05 -11.38 13.46
CA ARG A 495 26.80 -11.91 14.61
C ARG A 495 25.99 -12.84 15.52
N PRO A 496 24.69 -12.56 15.82
CA PRO A 496 23.90 -13.43 16.70
C PRO A 496 23.63 -14.83 16.12
N VAL A 497 23.81 -15.03 14.82
CA VAL A 497 23.54 -16.31 14.14
C VAL A 497 24.78 -16.89 13.45
N GLU A 498 25.93 -16.23 13.55
CA GLU A 498 27.15 -16.58 12.80
C GLU A 498 27.65 -18.00 13.13
N ASP A 499 27.58 -18.42 14.39
CA ASP A 499 28.01 -19.76 14.80
C ASP A 499 27.14 -20.83 14.15
N LYS A 500 25.82 -20.61 14.06
CA LYS A 500 24.90 -21.53 13.37
C LYS A 500 25.16 -21.62 11.88
N LEU A 501 25.57 -20.52 11.25
CA LEU A 501 25.97 -20.51 9.84
C LEU A 501 27.26 -21.33 9.62
N LYS A 502 28.22 -21.24 10.54
CA LYS A 502 29.48 -22.01 10.48
C LYS A 502 29.24 -23.50 10.74
N GLU A 503 28.45 -23.85 11.75
CA GLU A 503 28.11 -25.24 12.10
C GLU A 503 27.42 -26.00 10.96
N ASN A 504 26.74 -25.30 10.06
CA ASN A 504 26.02 -25.87 8.92
C ASN A 504 26.74 -25.68 7.58
N ASP A 505 28.04 -25.33 7.60
CA ASP A 505 28.88 -25.11 6.41
C ASP A 505 28.20 -24.21 5.36
N VAL A 506 27.55 -23.14 5.82
CA VAL A 506 26.80 -22.26 4.94
C VAL A 506 27.77 -21.50 4.03
N THR A 507 27.49 -21.52 2.73
CA THR A 507 28.23 -20.74 1.72
C THR A 507 27.35 -19.71 1.03
N THR A 508 26.02 -19.84 1.12
CA THR A 508 25.05 -18.94 0.52
C THR A 508 24.04 -18.42 1.55
N LEU A 509 23.87 -17.09 1.61
CA LEU A 509 22.85 -16.42 2.41
C LEU A 509 21.76 -15.86 1.50
N VAL A 510 20.53 -16.31 1.73
CA VAL A 510 19.33 -15.79 1.08
C VAL A 510 18.57 -14.96 2.10
N ILE A 511 18.32 -13.69 1.81
CA ILE A 511 17.81 -12.74 2.81
C ILE A 511 16.47 -12.21 2.34
N ALA A 512 15.45 -12.29 3.20
CA ALA A 512 14.13 -11.70 3.01
C ALA A 512 13.98 -10.46 3.93
N PRO A 513 14.56 -9.30 3.57
CA PRO A 513 14.62 -8.16 4.46
C PRO A 513 13.25 -7.52 4.71
N ASP A 514 13.05 -7.06 5.93
CA ASP A 514 11.89 -6.31 6.35
C ASP A 514 12.19 -4.82 6.57
N GLY A 515 11.20 -3.97 6.32
CA GLY A 515 11.27 -2.55 6.65
C GLY A 515 12.44 -1.83 5.99
N VAL A 516 13.06 -0.96 6.78
CA VAL A 516 14.24 -0.17 6.44
C VAL A 516 15.43 -1.01 5.98
N LEU A 517 15.55 -2.29 6.37
CA LEU A 517 16.69 -3.13 5.99
C LEU A 517 16.76 -3.39 4.47
N ARG A 518 15.65 -3.26 3.75
CA ARG A 518 15.60 -3.30 2.27
C ARG A 518 16.45 -2.20 1.62
N LEU A 519 16.76 -1.14 2.36
CA LEU A 519 17.49 0.02 1.88
C LEU A 519 19.00 -0.19 1.86
N ILE A 520 19.53 -1.33 2.30
CA ILE A 520 20.97 -1.58 2.29
C ILE A 520 21.31 -2.93 1.66
N PRO A 521 22.44 -3.02 0.95
CA PRO A 521 22.97 -4.28 0.49
C PRO A 521 23.64 -5.00 1.67
N PHE A 522 23.16 -6.18 2.06
CA PHE A 522 23.77 -6.97 3.14
C PHE A 522 25.22 -7.39 2.84
N SER A 523 25.61 -7.38 1.57
CA SER A 523 26.98 -7.62 1.12
C SER A 523 28.00 -6.66 1.74
N THR A 524 27.58 -5.50 2.23
CA THR A 524 28.48 -4.50 2.82
C THR A 524 28.69 -4.63 4.31
N LEU A 525 27.95 -5.50 4.99
CA LEU A 525 28.11 -5.73 6.43
C LEU A 525 29.54 -6.23 6.70
N TYR A 526 30.25 -5.60 7.62
CA TYR A 526 31.68 -5.79 7.84
C TYR A 526 31.92 -6.32 9.25
N ASP A 527 32.65 -7.43 9.39
CA ASP A 527 32.84 -8.09 10.68
C ASP A 527 34.07 -7.61 11.47
N SER A 528 34.73 -6.55 10.98
CA SER A 528 36.05 -6.01 11.34
C SER A 528 37.24 -6.50 10.50
N GLU A 529 37.08 -7.58 9.72
CA GLU A 529 38.12 -8.14 8.86
C GLU A 529 37.66 -8.23 7.39
N LEU A 530 36.47 -8.77 7.15
CA LEU A 530 35.91 -9.06 5.84
C LEU A 530 34.49 -8.51 5.70
N PHE A 531 34.15 -8.10 4.49
CA PHE A 531 32.76 -7.88 4.12
C PHE A 531 32.02 -9.21 4.04
N LEU A 532 30.72 -9.22 4.37
CA LEU A 532 29.89 -10.41 4.37
C LEU A 532 29.91 -11.13 3.02
N ILE A 533 29.97 -10.38 1.91
CA ILE A 533 30.09 -10.93 0.55
C ILE A 533 31.39 -11.68 0.30
N GLN A 534 32.45 -11.41 1.06
CA GLN A 534 33.70 -12.16 0.95
C GLN A 534 33.59 -13.54 1.64
N LYS A 535 32.65 -13.69 2.59
CA LYS A 535 32.36 -14.92 3.34
C LYS A 535 31.28 -15.76 2.68
N TYR A 536 30.19 -15.14 2.21
CA TYR A 536 29.02 -15.84 1.66
C TYR A 536 28.57 -15.26 0.32
N ALA A 537 28.05 -16.10 -0.57
CA ALA A 537 27.26 -15.63 -1.70
C ALA A 537 25.92 -15.09 -1.18
N ILE A 538 25.45 -13.95 -1.67
CA ILE A 538 24.27 -13.27 -1.11
C ILE A 538 23.20 -13.09 -2.19
N SER A 539 21.97 -13.46 -1.84
CA SER A 539 20.77 -13.13 -2.62
C SER A 539 19.71 -12.48 -1.72
N THR A 540 18.90 -11.61 -2.30
CA THR A 540 17.74 -10.99 -1.66
C THR A 540 16.46 -11.55 -2.27
N ILE A 541 15.49 -11.94 -1.46
CA ILE A 541 14.19 -12.41 -1.95
C ILE A 541 13.07 -11.55 -1.36
N PRO A 542 11.96 -11.32 -2.10
CA PRO A 542 10.79 -10.67 -1.53
C PRO A 542 10.15 -11.55 -0.44
N ALA A 543 10.06 -12.86 -0.70
CA ALA A 543 9.59 -13.90 0.20
C ALA A 543 9.94 -15.28 -0.40
N ILE A 544 10.01 -16.34 0.41
CA ILE A 544 10.21 -17.74 -0.07
C ILE A 544 9.06 -18.15 -0.99
N SER A 545 7.82 -17.88 -0.56
CA SER A 545 6.59 -18.20 -1.28
C SER A 545 6.44 -17.50 -2.63
N LEU A 546 7.24 -16.46 -2.86
CA LEU A 546 7.28 -15.69 -4.10
C LEU A 546 8.53 -15.96 -4.95
N THR A 547 9.36 -16.93 -4.53
CA THR A 547 10.64 -17.24 -5.17
C THR A 547 10.65 -18.70 -5.61
N ASP A 548 10.87 -18.92 -6.91
CA ASP A 548 11.18 -20.25 -7.43
C ASP A 548 12.68 -20.51 -7.31
N ALA A 549 13.07 -21.43 -6.43
CA ALA A 549 14.46 -21.78 -6.18
C ALA A 549 14.97 -22.93 -7.05
N SER A 550 14.27 -23.34 -8.11
CA SER A 550 14.78 -24.36 -9.04
C SER A 550 16.09 -23.89 -9.72
N PRO A 551 17.10 -24.76 -9.89
CA PRO A 551 18.32 -24.39 -10.62
C PRO A 551 18.02 -23.94 -12.05
N MET A 552 18.82 -23.00 -12.57
CA MET A 552 18.71 -22.55 -13.96
C MET A 552 19.33 -23.57 -14.92
N ASP A 553 18.67 -23.84 -16.04
CA ASP A 553 19.28 -24.63 -17.13
C ASP A 553 20.29 -23.77 -17.90
N LYS A 554 21.58 -24.06 -17.69
CA LYS A 554 22.70 -23.34 -18.32
C LYS A 554 23.12 -23.89 -19.67
N GLU A 555 22.68 -25.09 -20.04
CA GLU A 555 23.11 -25.73 -21.29
C GLU A 555 22.42 -25.09 -22.50
N ASN A 556 21.12 -24.79 -22.38
CA ASN A 556 20.28 -24.23 -23.44
C ASN A 556 19.91 -22.76 -23.18
N CYS A 557 20.88 -21.91 -22.90
CA CYS A 557 20.62 -20.49 -22.64
C CYS A 557 20.52 -19.64 -23.91
N GLU A 558 19.31 -19.16 -24.25
CA GLU A 558 19.09 -18.13 -25.26
C GLU A 558 18.90 -16.76 -24.59
N ILE A 559 19.68 -15.77 -25.04
CA ILE A 559 19.75 -14.44 -24.43
C ILE A 559 19.32 -13.34 -25.39
N LEU A 560 18.38 -12.50 -24.95
CA LEU A 560 18.03 -11.23 -25.60
C LEU A 560 18.90 -10.10 -25.06
N LEU A 561 19.58 -9.37 -25.94
CA LEU A 561 20.36 -8.18 -25.59
C LEU A 561 19.64 -6.92 -26.09
N GLY A 562 19.30 -6.02 -25.16
CA GLY A 562 18.69 -4.72 -25.42
C GLY A 562 19.47 -3.60 -24.75
N GLY A 563 19.52 -2.41 -25.33
CA GLY A 563 20.03 -1.25 -24.60
C GLY A 563 19.99 0.09 -25.33
N LEU A 564 20.19 1.15 -24.56
CA LEU A 564 20.21 2.55 -25.02
C LEU A 564 21.45 3.24 -24.47
N ALA A 565 22.37 3.60 -25.37
CA ALA A 565 23.60 4.31 -25.03
C ALA A 565 23.45 5.84 -25.18
N GLU A 566 22.59 6.29 -26.09
CA GLU A 566 22.36 7.71 -26.36
C GLU A 566 21.67 8.44 -25.19
N GLY A 567 22.14 9.65 -24.87
CA GLY A 567 21.50 10.52 -23.88
C GLY A 567 20.20 11.13 -24.43
N ARG A 568 19.09 10.87 -23.76
CA ARG A 568 17.72 11.09 -24.29
C ARG A 568 16.73 11.34 -23.17
N GLN A 569 15.65 12.07 -23.45
CA GLN A 569 14.52 12.27 -22.51
C GLN A 569 14.97 12.79 -21.12
N GLY A 570 16.03 13.62 -21.08
CA GLY A 570 16.59 14.17 -19.84
C GLY A 570 17.64 13.29 -19.15
N PHE A 571 17.98 12.12 -19.69
CA PHE A 571 19.01 11.23 -19.15
C PHE A 571 20.35 11.38 -19.87
N SER A 572 21.46 11.24 -19.14
CA SER A 572 22.82 11.30 -19.67
C SER A 572 23.15 10.07 -20.54
N PRO A 573 24.07 10.20 -21.51
CA PRO A 573 24.52 9.05 -22.29
C PRO A 573 25.25 8.02 -21.42
N LEU A 574 25.19 6.75 -21.83
CA LEU A 574 25.86 5.59 -21.23
C LEU A 574 26.88 5.01 -22.23
N PRO A 575 28.07 5.61 -22.37
CA PRO A 575 29.03 5.27 -23.43
C PRO A 575 29.61 3.85 -23.36
N SER A 576 29.50 3.15 -22.23
CA SER A 576 30.00 1.78 -22.04
C SER A 576 28.99 0.71 -22.46
N VAL A 577 27.71 1.06 -22.61
CA VAL A 577 26.64 0.14 -23.06
C VAL A 577 26.97 -0.56 -24.38
N PRO A 578 27.50 0.11 -25.44
CA PRO A 578 27.88 -0.58 -26.67
C PRO A 578 28.97 -1.63 -26.46
N ALA A 579 29.93 -1.37 -25.57
CA ALA A 579 31.01 -2.33 -25.26
C ALA A 579 30.48 -3.49 -24.42
N GLU A 580 29.60 -3.21 -23.44
CA GLU A 580 28.90 -4.21 -22.63
C GLU A 580 28.12 -5.20 -23.51
N LEU A 581 27.20 -4.69 -24.35
CA LEU A 581 26.35 -5.52 -25.20
C LEU A 581 27.16 -6.36 -26.19
N ARG A 582 28.20 -5.77 -26.80
CA ARG A 582 29.09 -6.48 -27.74
C ARG A 582 29.81 -7.64 -27.07
N ASP A 583 30.27 -7.45 -25.84
CA ASP A 583 31.09 -8.45 -25.16
C ASP A 583 30.22 -9.55 -24.55
N ILE A 584 29.04 -9.21 -24.00
CA ILE A 584 28.05 -10.21 -23.56
C ILE A 584 27.57 -11.05 -24.75
N LYS A 585 27.34 -10.43 -25.92
CA LYS A 585 27.00 -11.16 -27.15
C LYS A 585 28.02 -12.26 -27.47
N LYS A 586 29.31 -11.98 -27.27
CA LYS A 586 30.39 -12.97 -27.47
C LYS A 586 30.41 -14.04 -26.38
N ILE A 587 30.27 -13.66 -25.11
CA ILE A 587 30.31 -14.58 -23.97
C ILE A 587 29.15 -15.59 -24.03
N MET A 588 27.95 -15.11 -24.38
CA MET A 588 26.71 -15.88 -24.35
C MET A 588 26.27 -16.40 -25.74
N SER A 589 27.05 -16.14 -26.79
CA SER A 589 26.73 -16.51 -28.18
C SER A 589 25.33 -16.02 -28.64
N SER A 590 24.94 -14.82 -28.20
CA SER A 590 23.60 -14.26 -28.50
C SER A 590 23.41 -13.98 -29.99
N LYS A 591 22.24 -14.35 -30.52
CA LYS A 591 21.85 -14.08 -31.91
C LYS A 591 21.25 -12.68 -32.10
N ILE A 592 20.62 -12.12 -31.06
CA ILE A 592 19.72 -10.97 -31.18
C ILE A 592 20.21 -9.81 -30.29
N LEU A 593 20.37 -8.64 -30.93
CA LEU A 593 20.81 -7.40 -30.29
C LEU A 593 19.97 -6.23 -30.79
N ILE A 594 19.27 -5.58 -29.87
CA ILE A 594 18.46 -4.38 -30.13
C ILE A 594 19.12 -3.19 -29.43
N LYS A 595 19.58 -2.18 -30.17
CA LYS A 595 20.33 -1.06 -29.60
C LYS A 595 19.89 0.31 -30.15
N ASP A 596 19.89 1.32 -29.30
CA ASP A 596 19.67 2.73 -29.67
C ASP A 596 18.39 2.90 -30.50
N LYS A 597 18.48 3.36 -31.76
CA LYS A 597 17.33 3.61 -32.67
C LYS A 597 16.32 2.48 -32.76
N VAL A 598 16.77 1.24 -32.65
CA VAL A 598 15.88 0.07 -32.75
C VAL A 598 15.39 -0.41 -31.38
N PHE A 599 15.93 0.11 -30.27
CA PHE A 599 15.50 -0.21 -28.90
C PHE A 599 14.23 0.56 -28.52
N THR A 600 13.13 0.19 -29.17
CA THR A 600 11.78 0.75 -29.00
C THR A 600 10.82 -0.30 -28.45
N ILE A 601 9.75 0.13 -27.78
CA ILE A 601 8.73 -0.78 -27.25
C ILE A 601 8.17 -1.73 -28.34
N PRO A 602 7.78 -1.28 -29.55
CA PRO A 602 7.29 -2.18 -30.59
C PRO A 602 8.30 -3.27 -30.99
N ASN A 603 9.58 -2.90 -31.19
CA ASN A 603 10.61 -3.86 -31.60
C ASN A 603 10.94 -4.87 -30.49
N ILE A 604 10.98 -4.41 -29.24
CA ILE A 604 11.12 -5.31 -28.08
C ILE A 604 9.93 -6.30 -28.06
N THR A 605 8.71 -5.79 -28.22
CA THR A 605 7.48 -6.60 -28.26
C THR A 605 7.53 -7.66 -29.36
N GLU A 606 7.89 -7.27 -30.58
CA GLU A 606 8.00 -8.19 -31.71
C GLU A 606 9.08 -9.25 -31.49
N THR A 607 10.22 -8.85 -30.94
CA THR A 607 11.32 -9.76 -30.64
C THR A 607 10.94 -10.82 -29.60
N PHE A 608 10.22 -10.43 -28.54
CA PHE A 608 9.68 -11.36 -27.56
C PHE A 608 8.61 -12.27 -28.18
N LYS A 609 7.74 -11.76 -29.07
CA LYS A 609 6.72 -12.58 -29.75
C LYS A 609 7.33 -13.70 -30.58
N ASN A 610 8.44 -13.43 -31.28
CA ASN A 610 8.99 -14.35 -32.29
C ASN A 610 10.04 -15.34 -31.76
N ASN A 611 10.58 -15.13 -30.55
CA ASN A 611 11.69 -15.94 -30.04
C ASN A 611 11.50 -16.26 -28.55
N GLU A 612 12.01 -17.41 -28.09
CA GLU A 612 12.07 -17.78 -26.68
C GLU A 612 13.43 -17.41 -26.08
N TYR A 613 13.43 -16.92 -24.84
CA TYR A 613 14.65 -16.50 -24.14
C TYR A 613 14.61 -16.99 -22.69
N SER A 614 15.73 -17.54 -22.21
CA SER A 614 15.93 -17.80 -20.78
C SER A 614 16.56 -16.60 -20.07
N ILE A 615 17.25 -15.73 -20.80
CA ILE A 615 17.90 -14.54 -20.25
C ILE A 615 17.50 -13.30 -21.04
N VAL A 616 17.15 -12.23 -20.32
CA VAL A 616 16.89 -10.91 -20.90
C VAL A 616 17.86 -9.94 -20.25
N HIS A 617 18.68 -9.28 -21.06
CA HIS A 617 19.61 -8.27 -20.62
C HIS A 617 19.24 -6.91 -21.22
N ILE A 618 18.98 -5.93 -20.36
CA ILE A 618 18.63 -4.57 -20.75
C ILE A 618 19.63 -3.60 -20.13
N ALA A 619 20.42 -2.92 -20.96
CA ALA A 619 21.38 -1.90 -20.56
C ALA A 619 20.86 -0.51 -20.90
N THR A 620 20.23 0.15 -19.93
CA THR A 620 19.60 1.48 -20.08
C THR A 620 19.32 2.10 -18.71
N HIS A 621 19.00 3.39 -18.67
CA HIS A 621 18.51 4.02 -17.45
C HIS A 621 17.22 3.35 -16.97
N GLY A 622 17.27 2.73 -15.79
CA GLY A 622 16.11 2.24 -15.07
C GLY A 622 15.81 3.14 -13.87
N VAL A 623 14.55 3.53 -13.67
CA VAL A 623 14.10 4.27 -12.50
C VAL A 623 13.10 3.42 -11.75
N PHE A 624 13.32 3.21 -10.46
CA PHE A 624 12.36 2.55 -9.56
C PHE A 624 11.91 3.56 -8.50
N GLY A 625 10.66 4.00 -8.61
CA GLY A 625 10.05 4.97 -7.69
C GLY A 625 9.16 4.31 -6.66
N GLY A 626 8.56 5.13 -5.79
CA GLY A 626 7.66 4.66 -4.72
C GLY A 626 6.29 4.18 -5.22
N ALA A 627 6.00 4.29 -6.52
CA ALA A 627 4.77 3.79 -7.13
C ALA A 627 5.05 3.15 -8.50
N PRO A 628 4.19 2.23 -8.98
CA PRO A 628 4.36 1.56 -10.27
C PRO A 628 4.51 2.51 -11.46
N GLU A 629 3.77 3.62 -11.46
CA GLU A 629 3.72 4.61 -12.55
C GLU A 629 5.03 5.41 -12.65
N THR A 630 5.73 5.53 -11.52
CA THR A 630 7.03 6.19 -11.42
C THR A 630 8.21 5.27 -11.72
N SER A 631 7.95 3.98 -12.00
CA SER A 631 8.96 2.96 -12.24
C SER A 631 9.01 2.55 -13.71
N PHE A 632 10.16 2.72 -14.37
CA PHE A 632 10.32 2.47 -15.81
C PHE A 632 11.76 2.18 -16.25
N LEU A 633 11.89 1.55 -17.42
CA LEU A 633 13.13 1.44 -18.19
C LEU A 633 13.08 2.39 -19.39
N LEU A 634 14.17 3.12 -19.64
CA LEU A 634 14.24 4.06 -20.75
C LEU A 634 14.41 3.32 -22.09
N THR A 635 13.56 3.61 -23.06
CA THR A 635 13.70 3.15 -24.47
C THR A 635 14.00 4.35 -25.37
N TYR A 636 14.28 4.14 -26.65
CA TYR A 636 14.70 5.20 -27.57
C TYR A 636 13.71 6.39 -27.60
N GLU A 637 12.39 6.11 -27.64
CA GLU A 637 11.34 7.12 -27.84
C GLU A 637 10.41 7.29 -26.63
N SER A 638 10.37 6.30 -25.74
CA SER A 638 9.39 6.23 -24.66
C SER A 638 9.96 5.58 -23.39
N LYS A 639 9.09 5.36 -22.39
CA LYS A 639 9.42 4.66 -21.14
C LYS A 639 8.66 3.33 -21.08
N LEU A 640 9.38 2.24 -20.85
CA LEU A 640 8.83 0.92 -20.60
C LEU A 640 8.49 0.79 -19.10
N ASN A 641 7.22 0.95 -18.74
CA ASN A 641 6.77 0.80 -17.35
C ASN A 641 6.70 -0.67 -16.90
N MET A 642 6.52 -0.90 -15.59
CA MET A 642 6.54 -2.26 -15.02
C MET A 642 5.37 -3.14 -15.48
N ASN A 643 4.19 -2.57 -15.75
CA ASN A 643 3.03 -3.32 -16.25
C ASN A 643 3.27 -3.82 -17.68
N LEU A 644 3.87 -2.99 -18.52
CA LEU A 644 4.22 -3.37 -19.88
C LEU A 644 5.40 -4.34 -19.90
N LEU A 645 6.40 -4.18 -19.03
CA LEU A 645 7.48 -5.15 -18.85
C LEU A 645 6.92 -6.52 -18.43
N GLU A 646 5.96 -6.54 -17.50
CA GLU A 646 5.21 -7.75 -17.15
C GLU A 646 4.47 -8.33 -18.34
N GLN A 647 3.78 -7.52 -19.14
CA GLN A 647 3.05 -8.02 -20.30
C GLN A 647 4.01 -8.67 -21.31
N LEU A 648 5.17 -8.05 -21.55
CA LEU A 648 6.20 -8.55 -22.47
C LEU A 648 6.78 -9.88 -22.02
N ILE A 649 7.18 -9.97 -20.76
CA ILE A 649 7.79 -11.18 -20.19
C ILE A 649 6.72 -12.23 -19.90
N GLY A 650 5.52 -11.82 -19.50
CA GLY A 650 4.38 -12.68 -19.23
C GLY A 650 3.97 -13.53 -20.43
N LEU A 651 4.23 -13.08 -21.66
CA LEU A 651 4.09 -13.90 -22.87
C LEU A 651 4.95 -15.18 -22.84
N SER A 652 6.06 -15.21 -22.09
CA SER A 652 6.89 -16.40 -21.91
C SER A 652 6.28 -17.42 -20.94
N LYS A 653 5.25 -17.07 -20.15
CA LYS A 653 4.63 -17.99 -19.18
C LYS A 653 3.96 -19.19 -19.84
N TYR A 654 3.48 -19.02 -21.07
CA TYR A 654 2.82 -20.06 -21.87
C TYR A 654 3.80 -20.82 -22.78
N ARG A 655 5.11 -20.61 -22.61
CA ARG A 655 6.16 -21.19 -23.44
C ARG A 655 6.91 -22.28 -22.72
N LYS A 656 7.62 -23.10 -23.48
CA LYS A 656 8.47 -24.16 -22.93
C LYS A 656 9.66 -23.55 -22.20
N GLN A 657 10.28 -22.51 -22.76
CA GLN A 657 11.38 -21.79 -22.12
C GLN A 657 10.91 -20.47 -21.49
N LYS A 658 10.95 -20.41 -20.16
CA LYS A 658 10.62 -19.23 -19.35
C LYS A 658 11.86 -18.34 -19.17
N VAL A 659 11.66 -17.03 -18.99
CA VAL A 659 12.75 -16.12 -18.61
C VAL A 659 13.18 -16.43 -17.17
N GLU A 660 14.38 -16.96 -17.01
CA GLU A 660 14.98 -17.32 -15.73
C GLU A 660 15.78 -16.17 -15.11
N LEU A 661 16.32 -15.27 -15.94
CA LEU A 661 17.13 -14.14 -15.50
C LEU A 661 16.83 -12.87 -16.29
N LEU A 662 16.48 -11.80 -15.58
CA LEU A 662 16.42 -10.43 -16.10
C LEU A 662 17.58 -9.62 -15.53
N THR A 663 18.47 -9.12 -16.38
CA THR A 663 19.56 -8.24 -15.97
C THR A 663 19.24 -6.82 -16.42
N LEU A 664 19.12 -5.91 -15.46
CA LEU A 664 18.88 -4.49 -15.68
C LEU A 664 20.16 -3.72 -15.35
N SER A 665 20.92 -3.38 -16.39
CA SER A 665 22.18 -2.66 -16.30
C SER A 665 21.90 -1.14 -16.37
N ALA A 666 22.56 -0.37 -15.50
CA ALA A 666 22.38 1.08 -15.29
C ALA A 666 21.04 1.54 -14.65
N CYS A 667 20.58 0.83 -13.61
CA CYS A 667 19.42 1.24 -12.82
C CYS A 667 19.77 2.21 -11.67
N GLN A 668 18.79 3.05 -11.33
CA GLN A 668 18.77 3.84 -10.11
C GLN A 668 17.44 3.67 -9.38
N THR A 669 17.51 3.41 -8.07
CA THR A 669 16.34 3.45 -7.20
C THR A 669 16.18 4.88 -6.67
N ALA A 670 15.02 5.51 -6.93
CA ALA A 670 14.80 6.90 -6.58
C ALA A 670 14.72 7.10 -5.05
N LEU A 671 15.56 8.00 -4.52
CA LEU A 671 15.42 8.67 -3.21
C LEU A 671 15.25 7.80 -1.95
N GLY A 672 15.67 6.53 -1.97
CA GLY A 672 15.94 5.76 -0.74
C GLY A 672 14.76 5.58 0.22
N ASN A 673 13.51 5.62 -0.27
CA ASN A 673 12.35 5.26 0.54
C ASN A 673 12.08 3.74 0.46
N GLU A 674 11.50 3.16 1.52
CA GLU A 674 11.25 1.71 1.61
C GLU A 674 10.42 1.20 0.42
N ARG A 675 9.44 2.00 -0.01
CA ARG A 675 8.52 1.68 -1.10
C ARG A 675 9.23 1.52 -2.44
N ALA A 676 10.24 2.35 -2.76
CA ALA A 676 11.02 2.21 -3.99
C ALA A 676 11.92 0.96 -3.97
N ALA A 677 12.45 0.58 -2.81
CA ALA A 677 13.18 -0.68 -2.66
C ALA A 677 12.25 -1.89 -2.84
N MET A 678 10.98 -1.79 -2.44
CA MET A 678 9.96 -2.79 -2.78
C MET A 678 9.70 -2.84 -4.28
N GLY A 679 9.66 -1.70 -4.97
CA GLY A 679 9.54 -1.65 -6.42
C GLY A 679 10.62 -2.47 -7.13
N LEU A 680 11.86 -2.37 -6.65
CA LEU A 680 12.98 -3.15 -7.17
C LEU A 680 12.87 -4.65 -6.82
N ALA A 681 12.59 -4.98 -5.56
CA ALA A 681 12.43 -6.37 -5.11
C ALA A 681 11.23 -7.08 -5.77
N GLY A 682 10.18 -6.32 -6.08
CA GLY A 682 8.96 -6.77 -6.73
C GLY A 682 9.06 -6.93 -8.24
N VAL A 683 10.11 -6.42 -8.91
CA VAL A 683 10.28 -6.56 -10.36
C VAL A 683 10.26 -8.02 -10.77
N ALA A 684 10.97 -8.89 -10.04
CA ALA A 684 11.05 -10.31 -10.37
C ALA A 684 9.65 -10.95 -10.39
N VAL A 685 8.88 -10.70 -9.33
CA VAL A 685 7.52 -11.21 -9.13
C VAL A 685 6.57 -10.65 -10.19
N LYS A 686 6.57 -9.32 -10.37
CA LYS A 686 5.70 -8.64 -11.32
C LYS A 686 6.01 -9.03 -12.77
N ALA A 687 7.29 -9.08 -13.15
CA ALA A 687 7.72 -9.52 -14.47
C ALA A 687 7.48 -11.02 -14.69
N GLY A 688 7.35 -11.82 -13.62
CA GLY A 688 7.24 -13.27 -13.69
C GLY A 688 8.55 -13.96 -14.09
N VAL A 689 9.69 -13.36 -13.75
CA VAL A 689 11.02 -13.97 -13.95
C VAL A 689 11.49 -14.63 -12.66
N LYS A 690 12.30 -15.68 -12.77
CA LYS A 690 12.82 -16.36 -11.57
C LYS A 690 13.81 -15.49 -10.80
N GLY A 691 14.70 -14.77 -11.48
CA GLY A 691 15.69 -13.91 -10.85
C GLY A 691 15.96 -12.61 -11.60
N VAL A 692 16.40 -11.58 -10.87
CA VAL A 692 16.77 -10.27 -11.40
C VAL A 692 18.16 -9.89 -10.90
N ILE A 693 18.99 -9.33 -11.78
CA ILE A 693 20.19 -8.56 -11.41
C ILE A 693 19.88 -7.09 -11.64
N ALA A 694 20.06 -6.27 -10.61
CA ALA A 694 19.83 -4.84 -10.69
C ALA A 694 20.62 -4.07 -9.63
N THR A 695 20.73 -2.76 -9.83
CA THR A 695 21.48 -1.85 -8.95
C THR A 695 20.57 -1.04 -8.03
N LEU A 696 20.91 -1.00 -6.74
CA LEU A 696 20.17 -0.26 -5.70
C LEU A 696 20.36 1.27 -5.77
N TRP A 697 21.39 1.74 -6.46
CA TRP A 697 21.64 3.13 -6.82
C TRP A 697 22.49 3.22 -8.08
N PHE A 698 22.61 4.42 -8.64
CA PHE A 698 23.43 4.66 -9.83
C PHE A 698 24.90 4.32 -9.56
N VAL A 699 25.47 3.47 -10.41
CA VAL A 699 26.90 3.15 -10.43
C VAL A 699 27.50 3.77 -11.68
N ASP A 700 28.77 4.18 -11.57
CA ASP A 700 29.56 4.61 -12.72
C ASP A 700 29.44 3.61 -13.89
N ASP A 701 29.25 4.12 -15.10
CA ASP A 701 28.94 3.34 -16.31
C ASP A 701 30.09 2.39 -16.70
N GLU A 702 31.36 2.82 -16.57
CA GLU A 702 32.53 1.98 -16.84
C GLU A 702 32.59 0.80 -15.85
N CYS A 703 32.41 1.10 -14.55
CA CYS A 703 32.36 0.09 -13.50
C CYS A 703 31.23 -0.92 -13.74
N THR A 704 30.05 -0.44 -14.12
CA THR A 704 28.89 -1.29 -14.44
C THR A 704 29.17 -2.24 -15.59
N SER A 705 29.72 -1.73 -16.68
CA SER A 705 30.11 -2.54 -17.84
C SER A 705 31.12 -3.63 -17.47
N ILE A 706 32.13 -3.30 -16.65
CA ILE A 706 33.12 -4.28 -16.17
C ILE A 706 32.45 -5.37 -15.34
N ALA A 707 31.62 -4.97 -14.36
CA ALA A 707 30.96 -5.87 -13.44
C ALA A 707 30.04 -6.86 -14.15
N ILE A 708 29.17 -6.37 -15.05
CA ILE A 708 28.19 -7.21 -15.74
C ILE A 708 28.86 -8.14 -16.77
N ARG A 709 29.88 -7.67 -17.49
CA ARG A 709 30.66 -8.54 -18.38
C ARG A 709 31.29 -9.69 -17.60
N GLU A 710 31.86 -9.41 -16.44
CA GLU A 710 32.45 -10.44 -15.59
C GLU A 710 31.40 -11.38 -14.99
N PHE A 711 30.23 -10.86 -14.62
CA PHE A 711 29.10 -11.67 -14.14
C PHE A 711 28.72 -12.75 -15.17
N TYR A 712 28.57 -12.40 -16.45
CA TYR A 712 28.25 -13.40 -17.48
C TYR A 712 29.37 -14.41 -17.71
N ARG A 713 30.66 -14.02 -17.56
CA ARG A 713 31.77 -14.99 -17.62
C ARG A 713 31.70 -15.99 -16.47
N GLN A 714 31.37 -15.54 -15.27
CA GLN A 714 31.21 -16.42 -14.11
C GLN A 714 29.96 -17.29 -14.23
N LEU A 715 28.83 -16.75 -14.71
CA LEU A 715 27.56 -17.47 -14.86
C LEU A 715 27.64 -18.64 -15.84
N ARG A 716 28.50 -18.53 -16.87
CA ARG A 716 28.76 -19.62 -17.84
C ARG A 716 29.43 -20.85 -17.23
N LYS A 717 30.00 -20.75 -16.03
CA LYS A 717 30.57 -21.89 -15.31
C LYS A 717 29.43 -22.76 -14.76
N PRO A 718 29.34 -24.05 -15.14
CA PRO A 718 28.21 -24.91 -14.77
C PRO A 718 28.00 -24.99 -13.25
N GLU A 719 29.08 -25.03 -12.48
CA GLU A 719 29.09 -25.23 -11.04
C GLU A 719 28.68 -24.00 -10.20
N LEU A 720 28.72 -22.79 -10.78
CA LEU A 720 28.50 -21.56 -10.00
C LEU A 720 27.05 -21.08 -10.05
N THR A 721 26.41 -20.92 -8.90
CA THR A 721 25.08 -20.31 -8.85
C THR A 721 25.10 -18.83 -9.28
N LYS A 722 23.94 -18.24 -9.58
CA LYS A 722 23.85 -16.79 -9.88
C LYS A 722 24.43 -15.94 -8.73
N ALA A 723 24.15 -16.31 -7.48
CA ALA A 723 24.69 -15.63 -6.31
C ALA A 723 26.22 -15.77 -6.20
N GLN A 724 26.78 -16.95 -6.44
CA GLN A 724 28.24 -17.16 -6.44
C GLN A 724 28.93 -16.43 -7.59
N ALA A 725 28.30 -16.38 -8.77
CA ALA A 725 28.79 -15.61 -9.91
C ALA A 725 28.90 -14.12 -9.57
N MET A 726 27.87 -13.53 -8.95
CA MET A 726 27.91 -12.14 -8.50
C MET A 726 28.89 -11.91 -7.34
N GLN A 727 28.97 -12.85 -6.40
CA GLN A 727 29.95 -12.80 -5.31
C GLN A 727 31.38 -12.69 -5.84
N ASN A 728 31.73 -13.50 -6.85
CA ASN A 728 33.05 -13.45 -7.48
C ASN A 728 33.33 -12.08 -8.12
N VAL A 729 32.34 -11.49 -8.80
CA VAL A 729 32.45 -10.12 -9.37
C VAL A 729 32.72 -9.10 -8.27
N GLN A 730 31.93 -9.13 -7.19
CA GLN A 730 32.08 -8.19 -6.09
C GLN A 730 33.44 -8.34 -5.40
N LYS A 731 33.94 -9.57 -5.20
CA LYS A 731 35.30 -9.83 -4.68
C LYS A 731 36.40 -9.29 -5.59
N ILE A 732 36.25 -9.43 -6.92
CA ILE A 732 37.19 -8.87 -7.90
C ILE A 732 37.25 -7.34 -7.78
N LEU A 733 36.10 -6.68 -7.67
CA LEU A 733 36.03 -5.22 -7.53
C LEU A 733 36.60 -4.74 -6.18
N ILE A 734 36.33 -5.46 -5.09
CA ILE A 734 36.92 -5.18 -3.76
C ILE A 734 38.45 -5.26 -3.82
N GLY A 735 39.01 -6.24 -4.54
CA GLY A 735 40.45 -6.39 -4.72
C GLY A 735 41.11 -5.28 -5.54
N GLN A 736 40.34 -4.46 -6.26
CA GLN A 736 40.87 -3.36 -7.07
C GLN A 736 40.84 -2.04 -6.30
N ARG A 737 42.00 -1.39 -6.13
CA ARG A 737 42.11 -0.10 -5.41
C ARG A 737 41.15 0.99 -5.92
N ARG A 738 40.86 1.02 -7.23
CA ARG A 738 39.92 1.98 -7.83
C ARG A 738 38.48 1.75 -7.35
N TYR A 739 38.08 0.49 -7.18
CA TYR A 739 36.71 0.07 -6.92
C TYR A 739 36.46 -0.49 -5.51
N TRP A 740 37.46 -0.49 -4.62
CA TRP A 740 37.35 -1.04 -3.25
C TRP A 740 36.14 -0.51 -2.45
N HIS A 741 35.77 0.77 -2.63
CA HIS A 741 34.66 1.36 -1.89
C HIS A 741 33.30 0.75 -2.29
N PRO A 742 32.41 0.40 -1.33
CA PRO A 742 31.11 -0.22 -1.60
C PRO A 742 30.23 0.44 -2.66
N LEU A 743 30.36 1.76 -2.83
CA LEU A 743 29.70 2.55 -3.89
C LEU A 743 29.70 1.83 -5.26
N TYR A 744 30.77 1.12 -5.60
CA TYR A 744 30.98 0.50 -6.91
C TYR A 744 30.43 -0.93 -7.04
N TRP A 745 30.58 -1.75 -6.00
CA TRP A 745 30.28 -3.19 -6.09
C TRP A 745 29.05 -3.62 -5.31
N ALA A 746 28.73 -2.93 -4.22
CA ALA A 746 27.60 -3.26 -3.36
C ALA A 746 26.21 -3.11 -4.00
N PRO A 747 25.98 -2.21 -4.98
CA PRO A 747 24.65 -2.00 -5.53
C PRO A 747 24.09 -3.19 -6.28
N PHE A 748 24.97 -4.03 -6.84
CA PHE A 748 24.58 -5.20 -7.61
C PHE A 748 23.93 -6.23 -6.69
N LEU A 749 22.60 -6.35 -6.79
CA LEU A 749 21.81 -7.31 -6.06
C LEU A 749 21.42 -8.47 -6.97
N VAL A 750 21.51 -9.69 -6.43
CA VAL A 750 20.78 -10.83 -6.95
C VAL A 750 19.43 -10.86 -6.24
N ILE A 751 18.34 -10.72 -6.99
CA ILE A 751 16.98 -10.65 -6.46
C ILE A 751 16.18 -11.87 -6.95
N GLY A 752 15.52 -12.58 -6.03
CA GLY A 752 14.77 -13.79 -6.34
C GLY A 752 15.67 -15.03 -6.37
N ASN A 753 15.48 -15.87 -7.38
CA ASN A 753 16.19 -17.13 -7.54
C ASN A 753 17.71 -16.89 -7.61
N TRP A 754 18.43 -17.49 -6.66
CA TRP A 754 19.86 -17.37 -6.50
C TRP A 754 20.66 -18.50 -7.15
N MET A 755 20.00 -19.59 -7.56
CA MET A 755 20.58 -20.82 -8.12
C MET A 755 20.96 -20.65 -9.58
#